data_AF-A0A8C1L857-F1
#
_entry.id   AF-A0A8C1L857-F1
#
_cell.length_a   1.000
_cell.length_b   1.000
_cell.length_c   1.000
_cell.angle_alpha   90.00
_cell.angle_beta   90.00
_cell.angle_gamma   90.00
#
_symmetry.space_group_name_H-M   'P 1'
#
loop_
_entity.id
_entity.type
_entity.pdbx_description
1 polymer ?
#
loop_
_entity_poly.entity_id
_entity_poly.type
_entity_poly.pdbx_seq_one_letter_code
_entity_poly.pdbx_strand_id
1 'polypeptide(L)'
;MCASSCSSQRGAPFQVALQDDSRMLLSLDAEDVRPDASVYSVRVSGEPHTHTLLFTRAADGQTLPHPLQFNASYHGLCYSISLMLGNDSSVSRAVRTPLPLDSVEMSDYSLAPETGVVFQIRSPDRNIYTRVNISYMEGHQPRYMLYKDFLKGKTVFKHWLSGMCYTNISFQLVSEATVNRSTLVSRSDVTHEPLRHRTVPNPPLNVSLKIIHLSGRGASGSDVLKASHNASVLRRARDIPAAEEQEEEVNGVEMSITQTPLNNVTVYSSTAEPNSTELLWAEPTGSFAHTEEEEEEEEEFVNALVPEYEDSNEPGSAMDVTFEPSVTPKPLPPFLLELRWSPPRPPAAYDGFNIYIYRDGNSTETATVDENTHEFFTELSEAGTYGVHVTTLSSSGDCEARESSAHTGFTFYLSPAGEWMEQPQERPQAVSVKMLDSSTAAVSWAPSRHRYNGSLISVLSLTCLRPSINQRMENTYCSEENITSDIISSLTPGAQYRVVVYHTNGPLVSPPSEPVIIDIEPTGVRDLVVYPLSPSAVILSWQRPYNVAFRKYILQTFFFNSATQTSQWSTYYEIAATASVIASVRVTDLLPAWFYNFRVTMVTWGDPPLSCCDASTVSFVTAPEAPHISSVDYAHGTLFVRWTYGDLFTDLSHSRMLHWQLTAEGKKGARRRYSIDVTRNMMKASLTLPPGDIYNLTVSACTETSRNTSAPHIIKLEPAPPKSLYALNATDTAVTLLWTEEGVVDFFQIVCRPLRVNRESKKVREPLLTATHVVTVSGLQPSTSYNCTVISSSYSSISDPAYITVSTTVIFLQCIIKAFLTKIRVHNP
;
A
#
# COMPACT_ATOMS: atom_id res chain seq x y z
N MET A 1 -62.87 -30.53 38.71
CA MET A 1 -63.50 -31.86 38.59
C MET A 1 -63.80 -32.12 37.12
N CYS A 2 -63.39 -33.26 36.58
CA CYS A 2 -63.87 -33.84 35.32
C CYS A 2 -63.77 -35.36 35.45
N ALA A 3 -64.74 -36.09 34.91
CA ALA A 3 -64.91 -37.52 35.19
C ALA A 3 -64.01 -38.41 34.33
N SER A 4 -63.62 -39.56 34.88
CA SER A 4 -62.93 -40.64 34.18
C SER A 4 -63.87 -41.36 33.21
N SER A 5 -63.76 -41.08 31.91
CA SER A 5 -64.39 -41.89 30.86
C SER A 5 -63.51 -43.09 30.49
N CYS A 6 -63.76 -44.25 31.09
CA CYS A 6 -63.00 -45.46 30.81
C CYS A 6 -63.48 -46.18 29.54
N SER A 7 -62.55 -46.92 28.92
CA SER A 7 -62.76 -48.11 28.06
C SER A 7 -63.89 -48.12 27.02
N SER A 8 -63.51 -47.94 25.74
CA SER A 8 -63.80 -48.98 24.73
C SER A 8 -62.79 -48.93 23.57
N GLN A 9 -61.57 -49.42 23.81
CA GLN A 9 -60.71 -49.89 22.73
C GLN A 9 -61.00 -51.37 22.50
N ARG A 10 -61.08 -51.81 21.23
CA ARG A 10 -60.89 -53.24 20.94
C ARG A 10 -59.51 -53.63 21.46
N GLY A 11 -59.41 -54.73 22.20
CA GLY A 11 -58.20 -55.12 22.93
C GLY A 11 -56.94 -55.01 22.07
N ALA A 12 -55.96 -54.25 22.54
CA ALA A 12 -54.63 -54.29 21.99
C ALA A 12 -53.99 -55.62 22.41
N PRO A 13 -53.44 -56.42 21.49
CA PRO A 13 -52.89 -57.76 21.76
C PRO A 13 -51.48 -57.71 22.37
N PHE A 14 -51.33 -56.85 23.39
CA PHE A 14 -50.31 -56.75 24.44
C PHE A 14 -50.51 -55.43 25.22
N GLN A 15 -50.10 -55.39 26.48
CA GLN A 15 -50.23 -54.20 27.34
C GLN A 15 -48.92 -53.42 27.50
N VAL A 16 -49.06 -52.11 27.66
CA VAL A 16 -47.98 -51.19 28.01
C VAL A 16 -48.46 -50.27 29.13
N ALA A 17 -47.80 -50.31 30.28
CA ALA A 17 -48.01 -49.38 31.37
C ALA A 17 -46.82 -48.43 31.51
N LEU A 18 -47.09 -47.16 31.85
CA LEU A 18 -46.06 -46.22 32.27
C LEU A 18 -45.90 -46.34 33.79
N GLN A 19 -44.66 -46.48 34.26
CA GLN A 19 -44.32 -46.64 35.68
C GLN A 19 -43.28 -45.60 36.09
N ASP A 20 -43.57 -44.90 37.19
CA ASP A 20 -42.74 -43.85 37.81
C ASP A 20 -42.26 -42.79 36.80
N ASP A 21 -43.11 -42.48 35.81
CA ASP A 21 -42.92 -41.64 34.61
C ASP A 21 -41.63 -41.87 33.78
N SER A 22 -40.84 -42.88 34.14
CA SER A 22 -39.48 -43.13 33.67
C SER A 22 -39.34 -44.47 32.95
N ARG A 23 -40.15 -45.47 33.32
CA ARG A 23 -40.08 -46.82 32.76
C ARG A 23 -41.38 -47.18 32.05
N MET A 24 -41.23 -47.85 30.90
CA MET A 24 -42.33 -48.51 30.21
C MET A 24 -42.28 -49.99 30.59
N LEU A 25 -43.35 -50.48 31.23
CA LEU A 25 -43.54 -51.88 31.55
C LEU A 25 -44.33 -52.52 30.39
N LEU A 26 -43.74 -53.52 29.75
CA LEU A 26 -44.26 -54.18 28.56
C LEU A 26 -44.66 -55.61 28.93
N SER A 27 -45.95 -55.95 28.86
CA SER A 27 -46.47 -57.27 29.24
C SER A 27 -47.35 -57.87 28.14
N LEU A 28 -47.18 -59.16 27.88
CA LEU A 28 -48.08 -59.93 27.01
C LEU A 28 -49.29 -60.41 27.82
N ASP A 29 -50.49 -60.34 27.24
CA ASP A 29 -51.66 -61.01 27.80
C ASP A 29 -51.71 -62.47 27.36
N ALA A 30 -52.51 -63.28 28.04
CA ALA A 30 -52.55 -64.74 27.82
C ALA A 30 -53.01 -65.13 26.40
N GLU A 31 -53.88 -64.32 25.78
CA GLU A 31 -54.44 -64.56 24.43
C GLU A 31 -53.39 -64.38 23.31
N ASP A 32 -52.32 -63.63 23.57
CA ASP A 32 -51.33 -63.25 22.55
C ASP A 32 -50.22 -64.30 22.38
N VAL A 33 -50.18 -65.30 23.29
CA VAL A 33 -49.13 -66.31 23.37
C VAL A 33 -49.50 -67.53 22.51
N ARG A 34 -49.29 -67.41 21.19
CA ARG A 34 -49.34 -68.55 20.25
C ARG A 34 -48.38 -69.68 20.70
N PRO A 35 -48.80 -70.97 20.61
CA PRO A 35 -47.97 -72.11 21.02
C PRO A 35 -46.76 -72.31 20.09
N ASP A 36 -46.90 -72.01 18.80
CA ASP A 36 -45.91 -72.30 17.76
C ASP A 36 -44.73 -71.32 17.73
N ALA A 37 -44.80 -70.23 18.49
CA ALA A 37 -43.76 -69.19 18.53
C ALA A 37 -42.84 -69.36 19.75
N SER A 38 -41.54 -69.51 19.49
CA SER A 38 -40.51 -69.71 20.52
C SER A 38 -39.98 -68.42 21.14
N VAL A 39 -39.99 -67.31 20.38
CA VAL A 39 -39.46 -66.01 20.80
C VAL A 39 -40.44 -64.90 20.42
N TYR A 40 -40.75 -64.03 21.37
CA TYR A 40 -41.56 -62.82 21.16
C TYR A 40 -40.64 -61.60 21.21
N SER A 41 -40.72 -60.72 20.22
CA SER A 41 -39.86 -59.54 20.15
C SER A 41 -40.68 -58.25 20.07
N VAL A 42 -40.31 -57.25 20.87
CA VAL A 42 -40.97 -55.94 20.91
C VAL A 42 -40.03 -54.89 20.36
N ARG A 43 -40.45 -54.22 19.29
CA ARG A 43 -39.76 -53.07 18.71
C ARG A 43 -40.32 -51.79 19.32
N VAL A 44 -39.50 -51.11 20.12
CA VAL A 44 -39.77 -49.76 20.63
C VAL A 44 -39.22 -48.76 19.62
N SER A 45 -40.07 -47.83 19.17
CA SER A 45 -39.71 -46.76 18.23
C SER A 45 -40.20 -45.41 18.73
N GLY A 46 -39.36 -44.38 18.58
CA GLY A 46 -39.61 -43.02 19.10
C GLY A 46 -38.28 -42.29 19.32
N GLU A 47 -37.32 -42.94 19.98
CA GLU A 47 -35.93 -42.46 20.11
C GLU A 47 -35.17 -42.60 18.77
N PRO A 48 -34.01 -41.90 18.60
CA PRO A 48 -33.24 -41.93 17.35
C PRO A 48 -32.78 -43.31 16.86
N HIS A 49 -32.77 -44.31 17.75
CA HIS A 49 -32.53 -45.71 17.43
C HIS A 49 -33.75 -46.55 17.85
N THR A 50 -34.20 -47.45 16.98
CA THR A 50 -35.28 -48.39 17.32
C THR A 50 -34.74 -49.57 18.12
N HIS A 51 -35.13 -49.69 19.38
CA HIS A 51 -34.72 -50.78 20.25
C HIS A 51 -35.61 -52.01 20.01
N THR A 52 -35.01 -53.20 19.94
CA THR A 52 -35.76 -54.47 19.89
C THR A 52 -35.42 -55.27 21.15
N LEU A 53 -36.43 -55.54 21.97
CA LEU A 53 -36.33 -56.34 23.19
C LEU A 53 -36.93 -57.73 22.96
N LEU A 54 -36.47 -58.74 23.69
CA LEU A 54 -36.91 -60.13 23.56
C LEU A 54 -37.51 -60.61 24.88
N PHE A 55 -38.72 -61.17 24.84
CA PHE A 55 -39.30 -61.86 25.99
C PHE A 55 -38.66 -63.23 26.15
N THR A 56 -37.95 -63.44 27.25
CA THR A 56 -37.43 -64.76 27.65
C THR A 56 -38.53 -65.58 28.33
N ARG A 57 -38.91 -66.70 27.71
CA ARG A 57 -39.84 -67.68 28.29
C ARG A 57 -39.07 -68.64 29.21
N ALA A 58 -39.69 -69.05 30.32
CA ALA A 58 -39.16 -70.13 31.16
C ALA A 58 -39.23 -71.49 30.44
N ALA A 59 -38.45 -72.48 30.89
CA ALA A 59 -38.42 -73.81 30.27
C ALA A 59 -39.78 -74.53 30.34
N ASP A 60 -40.54 -74.30 31.41
CA ASP A 60 -41.88 -74.84 31.61
C ASP A 60 -42.92 -73.95 30.89
N GLY A 61 -43.28 -74.37 29.67
CA GLY A 61 -44.05 -73.59 28.69
C GLY A 61 -45.51 -73.23 29.04
N GLN A 62 -45.89 -73.27 30.32
CA GLN A 62 -47.20 -72.89 30.84
C GLN A 62 -47.19 -71.56 31.63
N THR A 63 -46.03 -70.90 31.75
CA THR A 63 -45.91 -69.60 32.43
C THR A 63 -45.77 -68.44 31.44
N LEU A 64 -46.41 -67.31 31.75
CA LEU A 64 -46.25 -66.05 31.01
C LEU A 64 -44.81 -65.54 31.17
N PRO A 65 -44.18 -65.01 30.08
CA PRO A 65 -42.85 -64.41 30.19
C PRO A 65 -42.91 -63.16 31.07
N HIS A 66 -41.81 -62.87 31.78
CA HIS A 66 -41.77 -61.73 32.68
C HIS A 66 -41.89 -60.39 31.92
N PRO A 67 -42.60 -59.38 32.47
CA PRO A 67 -42.72 -58.08 31.83
C PRO A 67 -41.35 -57.43 31.58
N LEU A 68 -41.15 -56.92 30.36
CA LEU A 68 -39.92 -56.22 29.99
C LEU A 68 -39.98 -54.78 30.46
N GLN A 69 -38.91 -54.27 31.06
CA GLN A 69 -38.76 -52.85 31.40
C GLN A 69 -37.92 -52.15 30.33
N PHE A 70 -38.49 -51.13 29.68
CA PHE A 70 -37.75 -50.21 28.84
C PHE A 70 -37.62 -48.85 29.55
N ASN A 71 -36.40 -48.41 29.82
CA ASN A 71 -36.13 -47.08 30.36
C ASN A 71 -36.13 -46.07 29.21
N ALA A 72 -37.17 -45.22 29.16
CA ALA A 72 -37.35 -44.26 28.09
C ALA A 72 -36.43 -43.06 28.34
N SER A 73 -35.41 -42.88 27.50
CA SER A 73 -34.36 -41.88 27.78
C SER A 73 -34.73 -40.47 27.32
N TYR A 74 -35.79 -40.31 26.51
CA TYR A 74 -36.27 -39.01 26.04
C TYR A 74 -37.69 -38.71 26.55
N HIS A 75 -37.90 -37.51 27.07
CA HIS A 75 -39.20 -37.04 27.55
C HIS A 75 -39.97 -36.31 26.45
N GLY A 76 -41.30 -36.23 26.59
CA GLY A 76 -42.19 -35.57 25.63
C GLY A 76 -42.40 -36.29 24.28
N LEU A 77 -41.77 -37.44 24.04
CA LEU A 77 -42.01 -38.24 22.84
C LEU A 77 -43.23 -39.16 22.95
N CYS A 78 -43.87 -39.42 21.81
CA CYS A 78 -44.80 -40.54 21.63
C CYS A 78 -44.03 -41.77 21.16
N TYR A 79 -43.94 -42.77 22.03
CA TYR A 79 -43.33 -44.06 21.74
C TYR A 79 -44.35 -44.98 21.08
N SER A 80 -44.07 -45.38 19.84
CA SER A 80 -44.83 -46.42 19.13
C SER A 80 -44.14 -47.76 19.37
N ILE A 81 -44.84 -48.65 20.06
CA ILE A 81 -44.31 -49.93 20.52
C ILE A 81 -45.01 -51.01 19.69
N SER A 82 -44.24 -51.94 19.12
CA SER A 82 -44.77 -52.93 18.18
C SER A 82 -44.34 -54.33 18.58
N LEU A 83 -45.29 -55.22 18.86
CA LEU A 83 -45.00 -56.64 19.01
C LEU A 83 -44.84 -57.24 17.61
N MET A 84 -43.70 -57.90 17.38
CA MET A 84 -43.31 -58.47 16.09
C MET A 84 -43.39 -59.99 16.19
N LEU A 85 -44.34 -60.61 15.46
CA LEU A 85 -44.64 -62.04 15.52
C LEU A 85 -44.70 -62.63 14.10
N GLY A 86 -43.52 -62.80 13.49
CA GLY A 86 -43.40 -63.19 12.08
C GLY A 86 -43.83 -62.04 11.15
N ASN A 87 -44.77 -62.30 10.25
CA ASN A 87 -45.36 -61.28 9.38
C ASN A 87 -46.46 -60.45 10.06
N ASP A 88 -47.04 -60.93 11.16
CA ASP A 88 -48.00 -60.15 11.95
C ASP A 88 -47.23 -59.15 12.83
N SER A 89 -47.71 -57.90 12.85
CA SER A 89 -47.27 -56.91 13.83
C SER A 89 -48.45 -56.15 14.41
N SER A 90 -48.52 -56.09 15.74
CA SER A 90 -49.50 -55.31 16.48
C SER A 90 -48.81 -54.12 17.14
N VAL A 91 -49.53 -53.00 17.28
CA VAL A 91 -48.92 -51.72 17.69
C VAL A 91 -49.74 -51.07 18.80
N SER A 92 -49.08 -50.77 19.92
CA SER A 92 -49.58 -49.95 21.01
C SER A 92 -48.74 -48.67 21.12
N ARG A 93 -49.19 -47.70 21.93
CA ARG A 93 -48.54 -46.37 22.03
C ARG A 93 -48.54 -45.88 23.47
N ALA A 94 -47.40 -45.35 23.89
CA ALA A 94 -47.25 -44.62 25.14
C ALA A 94 -46.78 -43.19 24.84
N VAL A 95 -47.37 -42.20 25.51
CA VAL A 95 -46.94 -40.80 25.43
C VAL A 95 -46.32 -40.43 26.77
N ARG A 96 -45.10 -39.90 26.78
CA ARG A 96 -44.50 -39.34 28.00
C ARG A 96 -44.75 -37.85 28.06
N THR A 97 -44.99 -37.33 29.26
CA THR A 97 -44.94 -35.90 29.54
C THR A 97 -43.52 -35.37 29.26
N PRO A 98 -43.38 -34.17 28.67
CA PRO A 98 -42.12 -33.46 28.70
C PRO A 98 -41.81 -33.07 30.14
N LEU A 99 -40.54 -33.15 30.55
CA LEU A 99 -40.12 -32.62 31.86
C LEU A 99 -40.38 -31.11 31.92
N PRO A 100 -40.56 -30.54 33.12
CA PRO A 100 -40.59 -29.09 33.30
C PRO A 100 -39.21 -28.45 33.00
N LEU A 101 -39.13 -27.13 33.13
CA LEU A 101 -37.94 -26.34 32.78
C LEU A 101 -36.95 -26.27 33.93
N ASP A 102 -35.65 -26.25 33.59
CA ASP A 102 -34.57 -26.06 34.57
C ASP A 102 -34.41 -24.59 34.96
N SER A 103 -34.50 -23.70 33.97
CA SER A 103 -34.38 -22.25 34.15
C SER A 103 -34.87 -21.50 32.91
N VAL A 104 -35.31 -20.25 33.13
CA VAL A 104 -35.66 -19.30 32.06
C VAL A 104 -34.97 -17.97 32.36
N GLU A 105 -34.28 -17.44 31.37
CA GLU A 105 -33.63 -16.13 31.40
C GLU A 105 -34.34 -15.20 30.42
N MET A 106 -34.47 -13.92 30.80
CA MET A 106 -35.13 -12.89 30.00
C MET A 106 -34.21 -11.68 29.85
N SER A 107 -34.12 -11.13 28.64
CA SER A 107 -33.39 -9.90 28.37
C SER A 107 -33.99 -9.13 27.18
N ASP A 108 -33.66 -7.85 27.05
CA ASP A 108 -34.14 -7.04 25.93
C ASP A 108 -33.59 -7.52 24.59
N TYR A 109 -34.39 -7.38 23.53
CA TYR A 109 -33.91 -7.54 22.17
C TYR A 109 -33.26 -6.25 21.69
N SER A 110 -31.93 -6.22 21.65
CA SER A 110 -31.11 -5.01 21.42
C SER A 110 -31.36 -4.22 20.12
N LEU A 111 -32.11 -4.77 19.15
CA LEU A 111 -32.50 -4.08 17.91
C LEU A 111 -33.90 -3.45 17.97
N ALA A 112 -34.69 -3.70 19.02
CA ALA A 112 -36.00 -3.08 19.29
C ALA A 112 -36.43 -3.35 20.75
N PRO A 113 -35.72 -2.82 21.78
CA PRO A 113 -35.99 -3.11 23.19
C PRO A 113 -37.34 -2.56 23.70
N GLU A 114 -38.02 -1.74 22.90
CA GLU A 114 -39.33 -1.15 23.18
C GLU A 114 -40.47 -2.13 22.91
N THR A 115 -40.25 -3.18 22.11
CA THR A 115 -41.29 -4.17 21.75
C THR A 115 -40.80 -5.62 21.80
N GLY A 116 -39.48 -5.81 21.82
CA GLY A 116 -38.80 -7.08 21.67
C GLY A 116 -38.13 -7.58 22.95
N VAL A 117 -38.45 -8.80 23.35
CA VAL A 117 -37.83 -9.51 24.48
C VAL A 117 -37.29 -10.86 24.03
N VAL A 118 -36.12 -11.22 24.51
CA VAL A 118 -35.46 -12.50 24.26
C VAL A 118 -35.81 -13.45 25.40
N PHE A 119 -36.39 -14.59 25.06
CA PHE A 119 -36.57 -15.71 25.99
C PHE A 119 -35.46 -16.73 25.77
N GLN A 120 -34.70 -17.04 26.82
CA GLN A 120 -33.65 -18.06 26.84
C GLN A 120 -34.07 -19.16 27.80
N ILE A 121 -34.58 -20.25 27.25
CA ILE A 121 -35.23 -21.36 27.96
C ILE A 121 -34.27 -22.54 28.02
N ARG A 122 -34.01 -23.06 29.23
CA ARG A 122 -33.20 -24.25 29.48
C ARG A 122 -34.09 -25.40 29.97
N SER A 123 -33.91 -26.57 29.37
CA SER A 123 -34.73 -27.76 29.60
C SER A 123 -33.85 -29.00 29.76
N PRO A 124 -34.25 -30.00 30.56
CA PRO A 124 -33.41 -31.16 30.85
C PRO A 124 -32.89 -31.88 29.61
N ASP A 125 -31.68 -32.46 29.73
CA ASP A 125 -31.10 -33.29 28.68
C ASP A 125 -32.08 -34.36 28.21
N ARG A 126 -32.16 -34.54 26.88
CA ARG A 126 -33.08 -35.47 26.19
C ARG A 126 -34.58 -35.15 26.33
N ASN A 127 -34.98 -34.03 26.92
CA ASN A 127 -36.36 -33.57 26.88
C ASN A 127 -36.70 -33.06 25.46
N ILE A 128 -37.78 -33.55 24.84
CA ILE A 128 -38.21 -33.10 23.51
C ILE A 128 -39.61 -32.49 23.61
N TYR A 129 -39.69 -31.21 23.27
CA TYR A 129 -40.92 -30.43 23.16
C TYR A 129 -41.02 -29.83 21.77
N THR A 130 -42.25 -29.56 21.33
CA THR A 130 -42.53 -29.00 20.00
C THR A 130 -42.89 -27.52 20.04
N ARG A 131 -43.35 -27.04 21.21
CA ARG A 131 -43.91 -25.71 21.45
C ARG A 131 -43.72 -25.34 22.92
N VAL A 132 -43.86 -24.05 23.22
CA VAL A 132 -43.97 -23.54 24.59
C VAL A 132 -45.24 -22.69 24.68
N ASN A 133 -46.09 -23.02 25.65
CA ASN A 133 -47.22 -22.19 26.04
C ASN A 133 -46.72 -21.17 27.07
N ILE A 134 -46.82 -19.89 26.76
CA ILE A 134 -46.34 -18.79 27.60
C ILE A 134 -47.57 -18.03 28.09
N SER A 135 -47.78 -18.02 29.40
CA SER A 135 -48.83 -17.27 30.09
C SER A 135 -48.24 -16.07 30.81
N TYR A 136 -48.93 -14.93 30.77
CA TYR A 136 -48.49 -13.69 31.40
C TYR A 136 -49.68 -12.78 31.70
N MET A 137 -49.52 -11.86 32.65
CA MET A 137 -50.50 -10.82 32.96
C MET A 137 -50.13 -9.52 32.23
N GLU A 138 -51.05 -9.02 31.43
CA GLU A 138 -51.03 -7.68 30.86
C GLU A 138 -51.86 -6.77 31.78
N GLY A 139 -51.22 -6.22 32.80
CA GLY A 139 -51.89 -5.59 33.94
C GLY A 139 -52.83 -6.58 34.65
N HIS A 140 -54.14 -6.43 34.45
CA HIS A 140 -55.17 -7.31 35.02
C HIS A 140 -55.69 -8.36 34.02
N GLN A 141 -55.28 -8.35 32.75
CA GLN A 141 -55.76 -9.30 31.74
C GLN A 141 -54.79 -10.50 31.61
N PRO A 142 -55.23 -11.75 31.88
CA PRO A 142 -54.42 -12.92 31.60
C PRO A 142 -54.33 -13.17 30.10
N ARG A 143 -53.11 -13.23 29.59
CA ARG A 143 -52.77 -13.58 28.20
C ARG A 143 -52.10 -14.95 28.16
N TYR A 144 -52.28 -15.64 27.03
CA TYR A 144 -51.61 -16.91 26.73
C TYR A 144 -51.21 -16.94 25.26
N MET A 145 -50.06 -17.52 24.95
CA MET A 145 -49.56 -17.67 23.58
C MET A 145 -48.81 -18.99 23.40
N LEU A 146 -49.06 -19.69 22.30
CA LEU A 146 -48.42 -20.96 21.97
C LEU A 146 -47.35 -20.76 20.91
N TYR A 147 -46.10 -20.61 21.34
CA TYR A 147 -44.96 -20.34 20.48
C TYR A 147 -44.33 -21.65 19.97
N LYS A 148 -43.79 -21.66 18.74
CA LYS A 148 -43.34 -22.88 18.06
C LYS A 148 -41.82 -22.93 17.78
N ASP A 149 -41.21 -21.77 17.53
CA ASP A 149 -39.88 -21.71 16.93
C ASP A 149 -38.77 -21.38 17.96
N PHE A 150 -38.27 -22.43 18.62
CA PHE A 150 -37.22 -22.35 19.64
C PHE A 150 -35.88 -22.86 19.11
N LEU A 151 -35.10 -21.97 18.50
CA LEU A 151 -33.76 -22.29 18.00
C LEU A 151 -32.78 -22.45 19.17
N LYS A 152 -32.45 -23.70 19.51
CA LYS A 152 -31.56 -24.07 20.63
C LYS A 152 -31.99 -23.46 21.97
N GLY A 153 -33.30 -23.44 22.24
CA GLY A 153 -33.88 -22.87 23.47
C GLY A 153 -33.94 -21.34 23.53
N LYS A 154 -33.44 -20.61 22.53
CA LYS A 154 -33.60 -19.15 22.44
C LYS A 154 -34.69 -18.77 21.43
N THR A 155 -35.43 -17.71 21.74
CA THR A 155 -36.35 -17.07 20.78
C THR A 155 -36.53 -15.58 21.07
N VAL A 156 -37.06 -14.82 20.11
CA VAL A 156 -37.30 -13.37 20.23
C VAL A 156 -38.78 -13.10 20.02
N PHE A 157 -39.42 -12.49 20.99
CA PHE A 157 -40.84 -12.14 20.96
C PHE A 157 -41.02 -10.63 20.81
N LYS A 158 -41.75 -10.19 19.78
CA LYS A 158 -41.85 -8.77 19.35
C LYS A 158 -43.28 -8.18 19.38
N HIS A 159 -44.13 -8.65 20.30
CA HIS A 159 -45.53 -8.21 20.36
C HIS A 159 -45.95 -7.71 21.75
N TRP A 160 -45.00 -7.28 22.58
CA TRP A 160 -45.31 -6.53 23.80
C TRP A 160 -45.33 -5.03 23.52
N LEU A 161 -46.26 -4.33 24.17
CA LEU A 161 -46.43 -2.88 24.11
C LEU A 161 -45.34 -2.16 24.90
N SER A 162 -44.79 -1.08 24.34
CA SER A 162 -43.67 -0.34 24.95
C SER A 162 -43.99 0.22 26.33
N GLY A 163 -42.99 0.19 27.21
CA GLY A 163 -43.09 0.67 28.60
C GLY A 163 -44.00 -0.15 29.54
N MET A 164 -44.73 -1.17 29.07
CA MET A 164 -45.60 -1.97 29.93
C MET A 164 -44.83 -2.93 30.85
N CYS A 165 -45.29 -3.04 32.10
CA CYS A 165 -44.86 -4.08 33.04
C CYS A 165 -45.72 -5.35 32.86
N TYR A 166 -45.07 -6.46 32.52
CA TYR A 166 -45.68 -7.79 32.44
C TYR A 166 -45.28 -8.61 33.66
N THR A 167 -46.26 -9.25 34.29
CA THR A 167 -46.07 -10.01 35.55
C THR A 167 -46.63 -11.43 35.42
N ASN A 168 -46.31 -12.29 36.39
CA ASN A 168 -46.73 -13.70 36.43
C ASN A 168 -46.37 -14.48 35.13
N ILE A 169 -45.22 -14.14 34.54
CA ILE A 169 -44.77 -14.70 33.26
C ILE A 169 -44.29 -16.13 33.52
N SER A 170 -44.91 -17.09 32.83
CA SER A 170 -44.81 -18.52 33.12
C SER A 170 -44.75 -19.34 31.83
N PHE A 171 -43.87 -20.35 31.79
CA PHE A 171 -43.53 -21.11 30.58
C PHE A 171 -43.84 -22.61 30.75
N GLN A 172 -44.76 -23.15 29.96
CA GLN A 172 -45.15 -24.56 29.97
C GLN A 172 -44.69 -25.24 28.67
N LEU A 173 -43.89 -26.31 28.77
CA LEU A 173 -43.48 -27.07 27.59
C LEU A 173 -44.65 -27.89 27.04
N VAL A 174 -44.78 -27.94 25.72
CA VAL A 174 -45.84 -28.68 25.02
C VAL A 174 -45.24 -29.53 23.90
N SER A 175 -45.54 -30.83 23.93
CA SER A 175 -45.17 -31.76 22.87
C SER A 175 -46.42 -32.25 22.14
N GLU A 176 -46.38 -32.18 20.81
CA GLU A 176 -47.45 -32.61 19.90
C GLU A 176 -46.94 -33.73 18.99
N ALA A 177 -47.55 -34.91 19.08
CA ALA A 177 -47.23 -36.06 18.25
C ALA A 177 -48.41 -36.42 17.35
N THR A 178 -48.19 -36.43 16.02
CA THR A 178 -49.19 -36.88 15.04
C THR A 178 -49.10 -38.38 14.82
N VAL A 179 -50.17 -39.12 15.09
CA VAL A 179 -50.24 -40.57 14.91
C VAL A 179 -51.61 -41.00 14.39
N ASN A 180 -51.63 -41.79 13.31
CA ASN A 180 -52.85 -42.18 12.56
C ASN A 180 -53.80 -41.00 12.27
N ARG A 181 -53.26 -39.84 11.84
CA ARG A 181 -54.00 -38.58 11.61
C ARG A 181 -54.64 -37.92 12.84
N SER A 182 -54.42 -38.46 14.05
CA SER A 182 -54.79 -37.81 15.31
C SER A 182 -53.58 -37.10 15.94
N THR A 183 -53.79 -35.94 16.56
CA THR A 183 -52.77 -35.19 17.31
C THR A 183 -52.87 -35.52 18.79
N LEU A 184 -51.88 -36.22 19.34
CA LEU A 184 -51.71 -36.38 20.78
C LEU A 184 -50.89 -35.21 21.31
N VAL A 185 -51.37 -34.57 22.38
CA VAL A 185 -50.74 -33.37 22.97
C VAL A 185 -50.47 -33.63 24.44
N SER A 186 -49.23 -33.41 24.88
CA SER A 186 -48.82 -33.53 26.28
C SER A 186 -48.12 -32.25 26.74
N ARG A 187 -48.22 -31.94 28.03
CA ARG A 187 -47.69 -30.70 28.63
C ARG A 187 -46.85 -31.00 29.87
N SER A 188 -45.87 -30.15 30.16
CA SER A 188 -45.16 -30.18 31.44
C SER A 188 -45.96 -29.47 32.52
N ASP A 189 -45.54 -29.65 33.77
CA ASP A 189 -45.85 -28.71 34.84
C ASP A 189 -45.03 -27.41 34.70
N VAL A 190 -45.32 -26.42 35.55
CA VAL A 190 -44.60 -25.15 35.67
C VAL A 190 -43.94 -25.11 37.04
N THR A 191 -42.61 -25.13 37.08
CA THR A 191 -41.80 -25.30 38.31
C THR A 191 -40.94 -24.10 38.68
N HIS A 192 -40.72 -23.16 37.76
CA HIS A 192 -39.99 -21.92 38.03
C HIS A 192 -40.91 -20.88 38.68
N GLU A 193 -40.32 -19.97 39.46
CA GLU A 193 -41.05 -18.83 40.00
C GLU A 193 -41.52 -17.90 38.86
N PRO A 194 -42.73 -17.31 38.93
CA PRO A 194 -43.24 -16.48 37.85
C PRO A 194 -42.42 -15.21 37.66
N LEU A 195 -41.94 -14.99 36.43
CA LEU A 195 -41.07 -13.87 36.10
C LEU A 195 -41.86 -12.55 35.93
N ARG A 196 -41.13 -11.43 35.99
CA ARG A 196 -41.61 -10.08 35.71
C ARG A 196 -40.65 -9.36 34.79
N HIS A 197 -41.15 -8.49 33.91
CA HIS A 197 -40.31 -7.70 33.01
C HIS A 197 -41.06 -6.47 32.49
N ARG A 198 -40.36 -5.33 32.42
CA ARG A 198 -40.86 -4.10 31.77
C ARG A 198 -40.09 -3.87 30.47
N THR A 199 -40.78 -3.77 29.34
CA THR A 199 -40.17 -3.33 28.07
C THR A 199 -39.77 -1.86 28.14
N VAL A 200 -38.78 -1.42 27.35
CA VAL A 200 -38.38 0.00 27.31
C VAL A 200 -39.56 0.87 26.82
N PRO A 201 -39.80 2.07 27.39
CA PRO A 201 -40.80 3.00 26.85
C PRO A 201 -40.31 3.72 25.58
N ASN A 202 -41.22 4.01 24.65
CA ASN A 202 -40.93 4.82 23.48
C ASN A 202 -40.52 6.26 23.90
N PRO A 203 -39.48 6.88 23.29
CA PRO A 203 -39.07 8.25 23.61
C PRO A 203 -40.14 9.31 23.27
N PRO A 204 -40.05 10.52 23.87
CA PRO A 204 -40.99 11.61 23.60
C PRO A 204 -40.90 12.11 22.15
N LEU A 205 -41.99 12.69 21.66
CA LEU A 205 -42.08 13.23 20.30
C LEU A 205 -42.00 14.75 20.29
N ASN A 206 -41.52 15.33 19.20
CA ASN A 206 -41.48 16.79 18.97
C ASN A 206 -40.89 17.60 20.14
N VAL A 207 -39.84 17.08 20.79
CA VAL A 207 -39.08 17.86 21.78
C VAL A 207 -38.51 19.10 21.08
N SER A 208 -38.66 20.25 21.72
CA SER A 208 -38.29 21.56 21.20
C SER A 208 -37.71 22.41 22.32
N LEU A 209 -36.74 23.26 21.95
CA LEU A 209 -35.97 24.09 22.87
C LEU A 209 -36.06 25.56 22.44
N LYS A 210 -36.21 26.45 23.42
CA LYS A 210 -36.29 27.90 23.22
C LYS A 210 -35.65 28.62 24.39
N ILE A 211 -34.75 29.57 24.10
CA ILE A 211 -34.02 30.34 25.12
C ILE A 211 -34.51 31.79 25.09
N ILE A 212 -34.93 32.31 26.24
CA ILE A 212 -35.48 33.66 26.39
C ILE A 212 -34.62 34.47 27.36
N HIS A 213 -34.05 35.58 26.88
CA HIS A 213 -33.29 36.51 27.70
C HIS A 213 -34.24 37.31 28.62
N LEU A 214 -34.17 37.12 29.94
CA LEU A 214 -34.99 37.88 30.91
C LEU A 214 -34.47 39.32 31.06
N SER A 215 -34.86 40.19 30.13
CA SER A 215 -34.61 41.63 30.21
C SER A 215 -35.24 42.23 31.47
N GLY A 216 -34.42 42.58 32.46
CA GLY A 216 -34.85 43.10 33.76
C GLY A 216 -35.72 44.36 33.66
N ARG A 217 -37.04 44.19 33.72
CA ARG A 217 -38.01 45.28 33.81
C ARG A 217 -38.09 45.76 35.27
N GLY A 218 -38.01 47.07 35.48
CA GLY A 218 -37.77 47.67 36.80
C GLY A 218 -38.80 47.33 37.89
N ALA A 219 -38.33 47.32 39.14
CA ALA A 219 -39.10 46.86 40.30
C ALA A 219 -40.21 47.83 40.76
N SER A 220 -41.46 47.39 40.65
CA SER A 220 -42.59 47.75 41.52
C SER A 220 -43.79 46.85 41.20
N GLY A 221 -44.30 46.03 42.13
CA GLY A 221 -43.84 45.72 43.48
C GLY A 221 -44.83 44.79 44.21
N SER A 222 -44.55 44.47 45.48
CA SER A 222 -45.48 43.82 46.43
C SER A 222 -45.85 42.33 46.24
N ASP A 223 -44.91 41.48 46.67
CA ASP A 223 -45.13 40.45 47.73
C ASP A 223 -45.90 39.14 47.41
N VAL A 224 -45.65 38.12 48.26
CA VAL A 224 -46.22 36.74 48.34
C VAL A 224 -46.06 35.88 47.07
N LEU A 225 -45.55 34.63 47.09
CA LEU A 225 -45.40 33.63 48.16
C LEU A 225 -44.02 32.95 48.15
N LYS A 226 -43.45 32.74 49.35
CA LYS A 226 -42.63 31.54 49.62
C LYS A 226 -43.57 30.45 50.16
N ALA A 227 -43.63 29.29 49.51
CA ALA A 227 -44.38 28.13 49.97
C ALA A 227 -43.47 26.91 50.09
N SER A 228 -43.46 26.30 51.28
CA SER A 228 -42.63 25.13 51.61
C SER A 228 -43.05 23.87 50.85
N HIS A 229 -42.11 22.92 50.75
CA HIS A 229 -42.39 21.51 50.49
C HIS A 229 -43.51 20.95 51.39
N ASN A 230 -44.14 19.90 50.86
CA ASN A 230 -44.86 18.81 51.52
C ASN A 230 -46.32 18.99 51.97
N ALA A 231 -47.13 18.04 51.46
CA ALA A 231 -48.20 17.30 52.13
C ALA A 231 -49.68 17.59 51.78
N SER A 232 -50.33 16.49 51.37
CA SER A 232 -51.76 16.16 51.46
C SER A 232 -52.76 16.77 50.46
N VAL A 233 -53.50 15.88 49.81
CA VAL A 233 -54.65 16.15 48.95
C VAL A 233 -55.93 16.20 49.78
N LEU A 234 -56.85 17.13 49.48
CA LEU A 234 -58.28 16.90 49.72
C LEU A 234 -59.13 17.46 48.58
N ARG A 235 -60.14 16.67 48.16
CA ARG A 235 -61.01 16.99 47.02
C ARG A 235 -62.14 17.95 47.39
N ARG A 236 -62.57 18.77 46.41
CA ARG A 236 -64.00 19.02 46.20
C ARG A 236 -64.28 19.20 44.69
N ALA A 237 -65.43 18.69 44.24
CA ALA A 237 -65.83 18.66 42.84
C ALA A 237 -67.11 19.48 42.60
N ARG A 238 -67.31 19.91 41.35
CA ARG A 238 -68.55 20.27 40.63
C ARG A 238 -68.18 21.07 39.37
N ASP A 239 -68.91 21.11 38.26
CA ASP A 239 -69.87 20.19 37.61
C ASP A 239 -69.93 20.63 36.13
N ILE A 240 -70.21 19.73 35.18
CA ILE A 240 -70.29 20.07 33.72
C ILE A 240 -71.75 20.21 33.29
N PRO A 241 -72.09 21.27 32.54
CA PRO A 241 -72.68 21.07 31.20
C PRO A 241 -72.03 21.98 30.12
N ALA A 242 -72.02 21.75 28.80
CA ALA A 242 -72.25 20.61 27.89
C ALA A 242 -73.03 21.09 26.64
N ALA A 243 -72.49 20.82 25.44
CA ALA A 243 -73.13 20.99 24.11
C ALA A 243 -73.51 22.45 23.72
N GLU A 244 -73.76 22.82 22.46
CA GLU A 244 -74.08 22.04 21.24
C GLU A 244 -73.22 22.42 20.00
N GLU A 245 -73.43 21.68 18.91
CA GLU A 245 -72.74 21.78 17.61
C GLU A 245 -73.58 22.59 16.59
N GLN A 246 -72.93 23.23 15.61
CA GLN A 246 -73.55 23.52 14.32
C GLN A 246 -72.52 23.76 13.20
N GLU A 247 -72.93 23.53 11.95
CA GLU A 247 -72.07 23.31 10.78
C GLU A 247 -72.15 24.46 9.75
N GLU A 248 -71.44 24.28 8.62
CA GLU A 248 -71.56 25.02 7.34
C GLU A 248 -71.10 26.50 7.31
N GLU A 249 -70.67 27.08 6.17
CA GLU A 249 -70.58 26.56 4.80
C GLU A 249 -69.32 27.08 4.06
N VAL A 250 -69.06 26.56 2.85
CA VAL A 250 -67.95 26.98 1.96
C VAL A 250 -68.39 28.09 1.00
N ASN A 251 -67.54 29.10 0.78
CA ASN A 251 -67.57 29.86 -0.48
C ASN A 251 -66.19 30.47 -0.80
N GLY A 252 -65.87 30.62 -2.08
CA GLY A 252 -64.59 31.16 -2.56
C GLY A 252 -64.74 31.94 -3.87
N VAL A 253 -63.90 32.96 -4.05
CA VAL A 253 -63.84 33.81 -5.27
C VAL A 253 -62.37 34.12 -5.59
N GLU A 254 -62.08 34.40 -6.86
CA GLU A 254 -60.75 34.42 -7.45
C GLU A 254 -59.97 35.75 -7.33
N MET A 255 -58.63 35.62 -7.34
CA MET A 255 -57.66 36.36 -8.17
C MET A 255 -57.86 37.87 -8.49
N SER A 256 -56.83 38.68 -8.17
CA SER A 256 -56.38 39.76 -9.07
C SER A 256 -54.89 40.14 -8.87
N ILE A 257 -54.32 40.92 -9.80
CA ILE A 257 -52.88 41.17 -9.98
C ILE A 257 -52.57 42.67 -9.98
N THR A 258 -51.53 43.07 -9.23
CA THR A 258 -50.68 44.27 -9.50
C THR A 258 -49.25 43.92 -9.08
N GLN A 259 -48.30 43.68 -9.97
CA GLN A 259 -47.55 44.65 -10.81
C GLN A 259 -46.71 45.68 -10.01
N THR A 260 -45.45 45.79 -10.42
CA THR A 260 -44.40 46.67 -9.87
C THR A 260 -44.54 48.12 -10.38
N PRO A 261 -43.71 49.03 -9.86
CA PRO A 261 -42.85 49.72 -10.83
C PRO A 261 -41.35 49.72 -10.48
N LEU A 262 -40.59 49.96 -11.54
CA LEU A 262 -39.13 50.07 -11.61
C LEU A 262 -38.62 51.38 -10.99
N ASN A 263 -37.37 51.41 -10.52
CA ASN A 263 -36.49 52.55 -10.79
C ASN A 263 -35.01 52.12 -10.89
N ASN A 264 -34.17 52.91 -11.56
CA ASN A 264 -32.88 52.51 -12.11
C ASN A 264 -31.93 53.74 -12.25
N VAL A 265 -30.71 53.58 -12.79
CA VAL A 265 -29.80 54.64 -13.33
C VAL A 265 -29.04 55.48 -12.27
N THR A 266 -27.72 55.74 -12.30
CA THR A 266 -26.56 55.20 -13.09
C THR A 266 -25.19 55.59 -12.44
N VAL A 267 -24.17 54.73 -12.63
CA VAL A 267 -22.78 54.99 -13.09
C VAL A 267 -22.04 56.29 -12.68
N TYR A 268 -20.81 56.13 -12.16
CA TYR A 268 -19.61 56.83 -12.67
C TYR A 268 -18.36 55.93 -12.57
N SER A 269 -17.34 56.20 -13.39
CA SER A 269 -16.08 55.44 -13.47
C SER A 269 -14.89 56.37 -13.73
N SER A 270 -13.70 56.04 -13.21
CA SER A 270 -12.42 56.60 -13.71
C SER A 270 -11.21 55.75 -13.30
N THR A 271 -10.27 55.60 -14.23
CA THR A 271 -8.97 54.92 -14.13
C THR A 271 -7.83 55.86 -13.72
N ALA A 272 -6.77 55.36 -13.06
CA ALA A 272 -5.39 55.84 -13.23
C ALA A 272 -4.34 54.91 -12.59
N GLU A 273 -3.22 54.66 -13.28
CA GLU A 273 -1.89 54.41 -12.68
C GLU A 273 -1.12 55.76 -12.63
N PRO A 274 0.03 55.90 -11.92
CA PRO A 274 1.32 55.50 -12.54
C PRO A 274 2.44 55.02 -11.57
N ASN A 275 3.53 54.51 -12.17
CA ASN A 275 4.99 54.53 -11.81
C ASN A 275 5.42 55.12 -10.43
N SER A 276 6.51 54.68 -9.77
CA SER A 276 7.84 54.38 -10.37
C SER A 276 8.90 53.70 -9.44
N THR A 277 9.94 53.17 -10.09
CA THR A 277 11.37 53.08 -9.65
C THR A 277 11.87 52.09 -8.58
N GLU A 278 13.12 51.66 -8.80
CA GLU A 278 13.95 50.73 -8.02
C GLU A 278 14.58 51.37 -6.77
N LEU A 279 15.19 50.55 -5.90
CA LEU A 279 16.55 50.81 -5.39
C LEU A 279 17.26 49.52 -4.92
N LEU A 280 18.59 49.57 -4.87
CA LEU A 280 19.51 48.45 -4.58
C LEU A 280 20.07 48.49 -3.14
N TRP A 281 21.03 47.60 -2.84
CA TRP A 281 21.94 47.56 -1.67
C TRP A 281 21.37 46.90 -0.39
N ALA A 282 22.12 46.11 0.39
CA ALA A 282 23.47 45.53 0.20
C ALA A 282 23.68 44.27 1.09
N GLU A 283 24.75 43.51 0.78
CA GLU A 283 25.35 42.53 1.69
C GLU A 283 26.09 43.21 2.87
N PRO A 284 26.44 42.42 3.91
CA PRO A 284 27.72 42.61 4.58
C PRO A 284 28.56 41.32 4.60
N THR A 285 29.70 41.34 3.91
CA THR A 285 30.74 40.29 3.96
C THR A 285 31.57 40.37 5.24
N GLY A 286 32.01 39.24 5.81
CA GLY A 286 32.95 39.21 6.94
C GLY A 286 33.59 37.83 7.21
N SER A 287 34.83 37.63 6.75
CA SER A 287 35.74 36.56 7.18
C SER A 287 36.25 36.80 8.63
N PHE A 288 36.88 35.87 9.37
CA PHE A 288 37.89 34.83 9.11
C PHE A 288 37.59 33.59 9.99
N ALA A 289 37.86 32.32 9.66
CA ALA A 289 38.99 31.61 9.01
C ALA A 289 40.11 31.16 9.98
N HIS A 290 40.65 29.94 9.74
CA HIS A 290 41.69 29.16 10.49
C HIS A 290 41.24 28.34 11.72
N THR A 291 41.73 27.10 11.97
CA THR A 291 42.18 25.92 11.16
C THR A 291 42.56 24.78 12.14
N GLU A 292 42.27 23.51 11.80
CA GLU A 292 43.06 22.28 12.12
C GLU A 292 43.37 21.92 13.62
N GLU A 293 43.43 20.68 14.12
CA GLU A 293 43.41 19.30 13.58
C GLU A 293 42.99 18.30 14.72
N GLU A 294 42.60 17.06 14.38
CA GLU A 294 42.82 15.72 15.04
C GLU A 294 42.96 15.54 16.60
N GLU A 295 42.59 14.43 17.28
CA GLU A 295 41.75 13.21 17.07
C GLU A 295 41.61 12.46 18.44
N GLU A 296 40.66 11.49 18.57
CA GLU A 296 40.58 10.38 19.59
C GLU A 296 40.56 10.73 21.13
N GLU A 297 39.99 9.98 22.09
CA GLU A 297 39.01 8.87 22.17
C GLU A 297 38.35 8.82 23.61
N GLU A 298 37.38 7.89 23.78
CA GLU A 298 36.62 7.35 24.95
C GLU A 298 37.19 7.54 26.41
N GLU A 299 36.43 7.58 27.52
CA GLU A 299 35.00 7.32 27.89
C GLU A 299 34.46 8.52 28.76
N GLU A 300 33.49 8.54 29.71
CA GLU A 300 32.67 7.57 30.49
C GLU A 300 31.32 8.22 30.96
N PHE A 301 30.65 7.73 32.02
CA PHE A 301 29.34 8.21 32.51
C PHE A 301 29.39 9.48 33.40
N VAL A 302 28.35 10.33 33.29
CA VAL A 302 27.50 10.72 34.44
C VAL A 302 26.10 11.18 34.02
N ASN A 303 25.05 10.64 34.65
CA ASN A 303 23.69 11.20 34.60
C ASN A 303 23.57 12.36 35.60
N ALA A 304 22.96 13.48 35.19
CA ALA A 304 22.71 14.63 36.05
C ALA A 304 21.29 15.21 35.89
N LEU A 305 20.34 14.63 36.63
CA LEU A 305 19.08 15.30 36.98
C LEU A 305 19.34 16.16 38.24
N VAL A 306 18.98 17.44 38.20
CA VAL A 306 19.10 18.39 39.32
C VAL A 306 18.04 19.51 39.15
N PRO A 307 17.52 20.12 40.23
CA PRO A 307 16.32 19.56 40.85
C PRO A 307 15.21 20.59 41.12
N GLU A 308 14.13 20.13 41.73
CA GLU A 308 13.05 20.94 42.32
C GLU A 308 13.56 21.80 43.50
N TYR A 309 12.86 22.92 43.76
CA TYR A 309 12.97 23.70 45.00
C TYR A 309 11.64 24.41 45.33
N GLU A 310 10.84 23.78 46.18
CA GLU A 310 10.03 24.49 47.20
C GLU A 310 10.95 24.75 48.43
N ASP A 311 10.67 25.57 49.44
CA ASP A 311 9.54 26.45 49.80
C ASP A 311 10.14 27.73 50.44
N SER A 312 9.39 28.84 50.50
CA SER A 312 9.74 30.03 51.29
C SER A 312 8.52 30.92 51.62
N ASN A 313 7.79 30.54 52.66
CA ASN A 313 6.74 31.36 53.25
C ASN A 313 7.30 32.44 54.21
N GLU A 314 7.19 33.74 53.87
CA GLU A 314 6.63 34.78 54.77
C GLU A 314 6.39 36.13 54.03
N PRO A 315 5.35 36.91 54.39
CA PRO A 315 4.95 38.09 53.62
C PRO A 315 5.57 39.42 54.12
N GLY A 316 6.27 40.13 53.23
CA GLY A 316 6.69 41.51 53.46
C GLY A 316 5.51 42.50 53.33
N SER A 317 5.13 43.16 54.42
CA SER A 317 4.04 44.15 54.44
C SER A 317 4.54 45.58 54.15
N ALA A 318 3.99 46.23 53.13
CA ALA A 318 4.15 47.67 52.87
C ALA A 318 2.91 48.23 52.15
N MET A 319 2.50 49.44 52.56
CA MET A 319 1.31 50.21 52.16
C MET A 319 0.63 49.90 50.80
N ASP A 320 -0.66 49.58 50.89
CA ASP A 320 -1.73 50.46 50.41
C ASP A 320 -1.45 51.26 49.12
N VAL A 321 -1.80 50.65 47.99
CA VAL A 321 -2.21 51.37 46.78
C VAL A 321 -3.63 50.93 46.47
N THR A 322 -4.53 51.90 46.33
CA THR A 322 -5.96 51.68 46.16
C THR A 322 -6.26 50.85 44.90
N PHE A 323 -6.65 49.58 45.10
CA PHE A 323 -7.29 48.82 44.04
C PHE A 323 -8.65 49.44 43.73
N GLU A 324 -8.90 49.76 42.45
CA GLU A 324 -10.26 49.89 41.97
C GLU A 324 -11.01 48.59 42.28
N PRO A 325 -12.29 48.64 42.72
CA PRO A 325 -13.03 47.43 43.02
C PRO A 325 -13.08 46.55 41.78
N SER A 326 -12.64 45.31 41.92
CA SER A 326 -12.75 44.32 40.86
C SER A 326 -14.19 44.31 40.34
N VAL A 327 -14.34 44.47 39.03
CA VAL A 327 -15.64 44.30 38.38
C VAL A 327 -16.00 42.83 38.52
N THR A 328 -16.69 42.52 39.62
CA THR A 328 -17.43 41.28 39.78
C THR A 328 -18.19 41.05 38.48
N PRO A 329 -18.05 39.88 37.82
CA PRO A 329 -18.74 39.63 36.57
C PRO A 329 -20.23 39.78 36.85
N LYS A 330 -20.80 40.85 36.30
CA LYS A 330 -22.18 41.26 36.57
C LYS A 330 -23.05 40.03 36.29
N PRO A 331 -23.79 39.49 37.28
CA PRO A 331 -24.56 38.28 37.09
C PRO A 331 -25.40 38.41 35.82
N LEU A 332 -25.27 37.44 34.92
CA LEU A 332 -26.03 37.45 33.68
C LEU A 332 -27.52 37.55 34.04
N PRO A 333 -28.31 38.38 33.33
CA PRO A 333 -29.76 38.30 33.46
C PRO A 333 -30.16 36.85 33.11
N PRO A 334 -30.89 36.13 33.99
CA PRO A 334 -31.09 34.70 33.81
C PRO A 334 -31.74 34.40 32.45
N PHE A 335 -31.22 33.38 31.79
CA PHE A 335 -31.78 32.89 30.53
C PHE A 335 -32.82 31.83 30.84
N LEU A 336 -34.08 32.13 30.56
CA LEU A 336 -35.16 31.17 30.73
C LEU A 336 -35.09 30.13 29.60
N LEU A 337 -34.76 28.90 29.95
CA LEU A 337 -34.84 27.74 29.07
C LEU A 337 -36.28 27.20 29.09
N GLU A 338 -36.97 27.31 27.96
CA GLU A 338 -38.27 26.72 27.68
C GLU A 338 -38.05 25.42 26.89
N LEU A 339 -38.36 24.28 27.51
CA LEU A 339 -38.44 22.97 26.85
C LEU A 339 -39.90 22.60 26.67
N ARG A 340 -40.28 22.10 25.49
CA ARG A 340 -41.65 21.61 25.23
C ARG A 340 -41.62 20.34 24.39
N TRP A 341 -42.46 19.36 24.72
CA TRP A 341 -42.52 18.07 24.05
C TRP A 341 -43.97 17.59 23.90
N SER A 342 -44.15 16.50 23.17
CA SER A 342 -45.42 15.79 22.99
C SER A 342 -45.25 14.30 23.36
N PRO A 343 -46.33 13.61 23.76
CA PRO A 343 -46.20 12.28 24.36
C PRO A 343 -45.72 11.24 23.34
N PRO A 344 -45.17 10.09 23.81
CA PRO A 344 -44.71 9.01 22.95
C PRO A 344 -45.81 8.48 22.02
N ARG A 345 -45.41 7.89 20.89
CA ARG A 345 -46.36 7.31 19.93
C ARG A 345 -47.14 6.15 20.59
N PRO A 346 -48.48 6.22 20.69
CA PRO A 346 -49.29 5.12 21.21
C PRO A 346 -49.23 3.89 20.30
N PRO A 347 -49.34 2.66 20.83
CA PRO A 347 -49.46 2.33 22.26
C PRO A 347 -48.11 2.32 23.00
N ALA A 348 -48.02 3.13 24.05
CA ALA A 348 -46.89 3.21 24.96
C ALA A 348 -47.40 3.49 26.38
N ALA A 349 -46.79 2.89 27.40
CA ALA A 349 -47.06 3.17 28.80
C ALA A 349 -45.88 3.91 29.44
N TYR A 350 -46.16 5.05 30.07
CA TYR A 350 -45.22 5.91 30.76
C TYR A 350 -46.00 6.63 31.87
N ASP A 351 -45.34 7.02 32.96
CA ASP A 351 -45.98 7.72 34.09
C ASP A 351 -45.50 9.19 34.21
N GLY A 352 -44.51 9.55 33.40
CA GLY A 352 -43.83 10.85 33.46
C GLY A 352 -42.62 10.95 32.56
N PHE A 353 -41.86 12.03 32.74
CA PHE A 353 -40.67 12.37 31.97
C PHE A 353 -39.52 12.78 32.91
N ASN A 354 -38.30 12.42 32.53
CA ASN A 354 -37.09 12.91 33.20
C ASN A 354 -36.39 13.91 32.27
N ILE A 355 -36.08 15.09 32.79
CA ILE A 355 -35.32 16.15 32.11
C ILE A 355 -33.91 16.16 32.71
N TYR A 356 -32.90 16.07 31.86
CA TYR A 356 -31.50 16.16 32.24
C TYR A 356 -30.83 17.37 31.60
N ILE A 357 -30.14 18.17 32.42
CA ILE A 357 -29.38 19.36 32.01
C ILE A 357 -27.95 19.21 32.53
N TYR A 358 -27.01 19.07 31.60
CA TYR A 358 -25.58 19.00 31.85
C TYR A 358 -24.92 20.30 31.40
N ARG A 359 -23.88 20.72 32.14
CA ARG A 359 -23.00 21.83 31.77
C ARG A 359 -21.55 21.35 31.74
N ASP A 360 -20.89 21.51 30.60
CA ASP A 360 -19.49 21.14 30.36
C ASP A 360 -19.15 19.70 30.81
N GLY A 361 -20.12 18.78 30.65
CA GLY A 361 -20.02 17.36 31.01
C GLY A 361 -20.45 16.99 32.44
N ASN A 362 -20.66 17.97 33.33
CA ASN A 362 -21.16 17.73 34.68
C ASN A 362 -22.70 17.86 34.74
N SER A 363 -23.37 17.06 35.57
CA SER A 363 -24.83 17.15 35.76
C SER A 363 -25.18 18.35 36.63
N THR A 364 -25.81 19.37 36.06
CA THR A 364 -26.19 20.60 36.79
C THR A 364 -27.61 20.54 37.33
N GLU A 365 -28.56 19.98 36.59
CA GLU A 365 -29.96 19.89 37.03
C GLU A 365 -30.64 18.65 36.45
N THR A 366 -31.44 17.97 37.27
CA THR A 366 -32.26 16.82 36.86
C THR A 366 -33.64 16.92 37.50
N ALA A 367 -34.69 16.88 36.69
CA ALA A 367 -36.07 17.02 37.14
C ALA A 367 -36.92 15.84 36.65
N THR A 368 -37.81 15.34 37.51
CA THR A 368 -38.78 14.29 37.16
C THR A 368 -40.19 14.87 37.28
N VAL A 369 -41.00 14.71 36.23
CA VAL A 369 -42.29 15.38 36.07
C VAL A 369 -43.36 14.39 35.58
N ASP A 370 -44.64 14.65 35.83
CA ASP A 370 -45.72 13.67 35.61
C ASP A 370 -46.22 13.60 34.16
N GLU A 371 -46.97 12.53 33.85
CA GLU A 371 -47.56 12.20 32.55
C GLU A 371 -48.24 13.39 31.83
N ASN A 372 -48.83 14.34 32.58
CA ASN A 372 -49.58 15.47 32.03
C ASN A 372 -48.69 16.67 31.71
N THR A 373 -47.47 16.75 32.26
CA THR A 373 -46.55 17.85 31.99
C THR A 373 -45.82 17.68 30.64
N HIS A 374 -45.90 18.72 29.82
CA HIS A 374 -45.38 18.76 28.45
C HIS A 374 -44.50 19.98 28.19
N GLU A 375 -44.22 20.76 29.22
CA GLU A 375 -43.37 21.95 29.20
C GLU A 375 -42.60 22.08 30.52
N PHE A 376 -41.34 22.52 30.44
CA PHE A 376 -40.43 22.71 31.57
C PHE A 376 -39.67 24.03 31.40
N PHE A 377 -39.45 24.72 32.53
CA PHE A 377 -38.84 26.04 32.59
C PHE A 377 -37.77 26.07 33.69
N THR A 378 -36.55 26.50 33.34
CA THR A 378 -35.46 26.74 34.31
C THR A 378 -34.62 27.96 33.93
N GLU A 379 -33.88 28.52 34.88
CA GLU A 379 -33.05 29.72 34.70
C GLU A 379 -31.56 29.36 34.60
N LEU A 380 -30.94 29.67 33.46
CA LEU A 380 -29.50 29.49 33.23
C LEU A 380 -28.74 30.79 33.51
N SER A 381 -27.81 30.76 34.46
CA SER A 381 -27.08 31.94 34.96
C SER A 381 -25.58 31.98 34.64
N GLU A 382 -25.02 30.89 34.11
CA GLU A 382 -23.58 30.74 33.86
C GLU A 382 -23.31 30.46 32.37
N ALA A 383 -22.18 30.95 31.86
CA ALA A 383 -21.72 30.64 30.50
C ALA A 383 -21.10 29.23 30.46
N GLY A 384 -21.25 28.53 29.34
CA GLY A 384 -20.77 27.15 29.17
C GLY A 384 -21.48 26.39 28.06
N THR A 385 -21.10 25.13 27.87
CA THR A 385 -21.73 24.20 26.92
C THR A 385 -22.81 23.40 27.63
N TYR A 386 -24.06 23.61 27.23
CA TYR A 386 -25.22 22.94 27.80
C TYR A 386 -25.67 21.78 26.91
N GLY A 387 -25.81 20.60 27.51
CA GLY A 387 -26.43 19.42 26.90
C GLY A 387 -27.74 19.11 27.62
N VAL A 388 -28.86 19.11 26.88
CA VAL A 388 -30.21 19.00 27.44
C VAL A 388 -30.99 17.90 26.73
N HIS A 389 -31.57 16.96 27.47
CA HIS A 389 -32.43 15.92 26.88
C HIS A 389 -33.59 15.51 27.80
N VAL A 390 -34.63 14.93 27.19
CA VAL A 390 -35.83 14.44 27.88
C VAL A 390 -36.00 12.96 27.57
N THR A 391 -36.12 12.12 28.60
CA THR A 391 -36.51 10.70 28.49
C THR A 391 -37.92 10.50 29.05
N THR A 392 -38.61 9.44 28.62
CA THR A 392 -39.87 9.02 29.24
C THR A 392 -39.60 7.97 30.31
N LEU A 393 -40.22 8.14 31.48
CA LEU A 393 -40.12 7.20 32.60
C LEU A 393 -41.34 6.29 32.65
N SER A 394 -41.13 4.98 32.79
CA SER A 394 -42.16 4.01 33.13
C SER A 394 -41.77 3.23 34.38
N SER A 395 -42.66 3.23 35.37
CA SER A 395 -42.43 2.86 36.77
C SER A 395 -43.63 2.15 37.41
N SER A 396 -44.85 2.31 36.88
CA SER A 396 -46.08 1.71 37.41
C SER A 396 -46.12 0.17 37.34
N GLY A 397 -46.71 -0.46 38.34
CA GLY A 397 -46.75 -1.93 38.49
C GLY A 397 -45.49 -2.53 39.13
N ASP A 398 -45.48 -3.84 39.35
CA ASP A 398 -44.47 -4.54 40.19
C ASP A 398 -43.08 -4.72 39.54
N CYS A 399 -42.79 -4.07 38.42
CA CYS A 399 -41.52 -4.14 37.71
C CYS A 399 -40.62 -2.94 38.04
N GLU A 400 -39.31 -3.12 38.00
CA GLU A 400 -38.34 -2.01 38.12
C GLU A 400 -38.63 -0.90 37.09
N ALA A 401 -38.33 0.34 37.46
CA ALA A 401 -38.53 1.50 36.60
C ALA A 401 -37.52 1.52 35.44
N ARG A 402 -37.95 2.00 34.26
CA ARG A 402 -37.14 2.08 33.05
C ARG A 402 -37.39 3.35 32.27
N GLU A 403 -36.35 3.82 31.60
CA GLU A 403 -36.36 5.03 30.78
C GLU A 403 -36.16 4.72 29.29
N SER A 404 -36.59 5.65 28.43
CA SER A 404 -36.32 5.60 26.99
C SER A 404 -34.87 5.97 26.66
N SER A 405 -34.41 5.64 25.44
CA SER A 405 -33.17 6.23 24.94
C SER A 405 -33.28 7.77 24.80
N ALA A 406 -32.20 8.49 25.09
CA ALA A 406 -32.10 9.96 24.98
C ALA A 406 -31.92 10.42 23.51
N HIS A 407 -32.80 9.98 22.61
CA HIS A 407 -32.66 10.17 21.16
C HIS A 407 -32.84 11.62 20.68
N THR A 408 -33.40 12.49 21.50
CA THR A 408 -33.70 13.90 21.20
C THR A 408 -33.05 14.80 22.26
N GLY A 409 -31.72 14.89 22.19
CA GLY A 409 -30.93 15.84 22.98
C GLY A 409 -30.52 17.06 22.15
N PHE A 410 -30.50 18.23 22.79
CA PHE A 410 -30.02 19.48 22.24
C PHE A 410 -28.69 19.85 22.90
N THR A 411 -27.72 20.26 22.10
CA THR A 411 -26.46 20.85 22.59
C THR A 411 -26.41 22.30 22.13
N PHE A 412 -26.17 23.23 23.06
CA PHE A 412 -25.96 24.64 22.75
C PHE A 412 -24.89 25.24 23.66
N TYR A 413 -24.31 26.35 23.23
CA TYR A 413 -23.32 27.11 23.99
C TYR A 413 -23.91 28.46 24.36
N LEU A 414 -23.83 28.82 25.64
CA LEU A 414 -24.21 30.13 26.15
C LEU A 414 -22.93 30.95 26.41
N SER A 415 -22.77 32.06 25.68
CA SER A 415 -21.58 32.90 25.78
C SER A 415 -21.60 33.83 26.99
N PRO A 416 -20.44 34.29 27.49
CA PRO A 416 -20.36 35.32 28.53
C PRO A 416 -20.98 36.68 28.15
N ALA A 417 -21.29 36.89 26.87
CA ALA A 417 -21.97 38.09 26.37
C ALA A 417 -23.51 37.96 26.37
N GLY A 418 -24.06 36.77 26.63
CA GLY A 418 -25.50 36.50 26.59
C GLY A 418 -26.06 36.09 25.22
N GLU A 419 -25.21 35.89 24.23
CA GLU A 419 -25.58 35.24 22.96
C GLU A 419 -25.52 33.72 23.11
N TRP A 420 -26.49 32.99 22.54
CA TRP A 420 -26.53 31.53 22.53
C TRP A 420 -26.40 30.98 21.10
N MET A 421 -25.77 29.80 20.97
CA MET A 421 -25.49 29.15 19.68
C MET A 421 -25.81 27.65 19.77
N GLU A 422 -26.68 27.15 18.90
CA GLU A 422 -26.97 25.72 18.78
C GLU A 422 -25.84 24.96 18.09
N GLN A 423 -25.62 23.69 18.45
CA GLN A 423 -24.67 22.81 17.77
C GLN A 423 -25.14 22.53 16.33
N PRO A 424 -24.31 22.78 15.29
CA PRO A 424 -24.65 22.45 13.91
C PRO A 424 -24.93 20.95 13.71
N GLN A 425 -26.17 20.60 13.35
CA GLN A 425 -26.54 19.20 13.04
C GLN A 425 -26.33 18.86 11.55
N GLU A 426 -26.27 19.86 10.66
CA GLU A 426 -25.96 19.67 9.25
C GLU A 426 -24.45 19.46 9.07
N ARG A 427 -24.05 18.35 8.43
CA ARG A 427 -22.65 18.10 8.03
C ARG A 427 -22.34 18.75 6.67
N PRO A 428 -21.11 19.25 6.42
CA PRO A 428 -20.74 19.79 5.11
C PRO A 428 -20.92 18.76 4.00
N GLN A 429 -21.55 19.17 2.89
CA GLN A 429 -21.87 18.31 1.74
C GLN A 429 -21.08 18.71 0.50
N ALA A 430 -20.85 17.75 -0.41
CA ALA A 430 -20.11 17.93 -1.65
C ALA A 430 -18.74 18.64 -1.44
N VAL A 431 -18.01 18.24 -0.40
CA VAL A 431 -16.63 18.68 -0.19
C VAL A 431 -15.78 18.25 -1.38
N SER A 432 -15.04 19.20 -1.92
CA SER A 432 -14.08 19.00 -3.01
C SER A 432 -12.79 19.72 -2.68
N VAL A 433 -11.66 19.09 -3.04
CA VAL A 433 -10.32 19.63 -2.84
C VAL A 433 -9.66 19.75 -4.22
N LYS A 434 -9.09 20.91 -4.51
CA LYS A 434 -8.47 21.24 -5.79
C LYS A 434 -7.05 21.73 -5.55
N MET A 435 -6.08 21.02 -6.11
CA MET A 435 -4.67 21.46 -6.11
C MET A 435 -4.54 22.82 -6.82
N LEU A 436 -3.76 23.72 -6.22
CA LEU A 436 -3.35 24.99 -6.82
C LEU A 436 -1.91 24.89 -7.34
N ASP A 437 -1.03 24.26 -6.55
CA ASP A 437 0.34 23.89 -6.93
C ASP A 437 0.71 22.52 -6.29
N SER A 438 1.97 22.10 -6.36
CA SER A 438 2.43 20.82 -5.80
C SER A 438 2.51 20.75 -4.27
N SER A 439 2.19 21.85 -3.59
CA SER A 439 2.31 22.06 -2.14
C SER A 439 1.12 22.81 -1.50
N THR A 440 0.20 23.35 -2.31
CA THR A 440 -1.02 24.02 -1.82
C THR A 440 -2.29 23.55 -2.54
N ALA A 441 -3.39 23.48 -1.79
CA ALA A 441 -4.70 23.06 -2.29
C ALA A 441 -5.81 23.93 -1.69
N ALA A 442 -6.85 24.21 -2.47
CA ALA A 442 -8.06 24.86 -2.00
C ALA A 442 -9.16 23.83 -1.73
N VAL A 443 -9.88 23.99 -0.63
CA VAL A 443 -11.04 23.19 -0.23
C VAL A 443 -12.31 24.01 -0.47
N SER A 444 -13.38 23.37 -0.91
CA SER A 444 -14.70 24.02 -1.07
C SER A 444 -15.83 23.01 -0.91
N TRP A 445 -17.00 23.47 -0.47
CA TRP A 445 -18.18 22.64 -0.18
C TRP A 445 -19.47 23.34 -0.60
N ALA A 446 -20.59 22.59 -0.65
CA ALA A 446 -21.89 23.16 -0.95
C ALA A 446 -22.40 24.07 0.18
N PRO A 447 -23.10 25.18 -0.13
CA PRO A 447 -23.64 26.08 0.88
C PRO A 447 -24.72 25.38 1.74
N SER A 448 -24.57 25.48 3.06
CA SER A 448 -25.52 24.98 4.06
C SER A 448 -26.83 25.80 4.08
N ARG A 449 -27.90 25.22 4.61
CA ARG A 449 -29.20 25.92 4.72
C ARG A 449 -29.19 26.98 5.81
N HIS A 450 -28.44 26.71 6.88
CA HIS A 450 -28.18 27.62 7.98
C HIS A 450 -26.84 28.33 7.74
N ARG A 451 -26.73 29.61 8.13
CA ARG A 451 -25.44 30.30 8.15
C ARG A 451 -24.72 29.93 9.45
N TYR A 452 -23.62 29.20 9.32
CA TYR A 452 -22.69 28.94 10.41
C TYR A 452 -21.58 30.00 10.40
N ASN A 453 -21.06 30.35 11.58
CA ASN A 453 -20.11 31.45 11.74
C ASN A 453 -18.69 31.12 11.24
N GLY A 454 -18.39 29.84 10.99
CA GLY A 454 -17.15 29.43 10.36
C GLY A 454 -17.12 27.96 9.92
N SER A 455 -15.93 27.52 9.58
CA SER A 455 -15.59 26.15 9.18
C SER A 455 -14.27 25.74 9.81
N LEU A 456 -14.10 24.43 9.99
CA LEU A 456 -12.87 23.81 10.45
C LEU A 456 -12.49 22.69 9.49
N ILE A 457 -11.23 22.64 9.08
CA ILE A 457 -10.69 21.64 8.15
C ILE A 457 -9.64 20.82 8.90
N SER A 458 -9.96 19.56 9.15
CA SER A 458 -8.99 18.56 9.63
C SER A 458 -8.18 18.03 8.46
N VAL A 459 -6.86 18.00 8.61
CA VAL A 459 -5.91 17.43 7.64
C VAL A 459 -4.97 16.46 8.34
N LEU A 460 -4.90 15.23 7.82
CA LEU A 460 -4.04 14.16 8.32
C LEU A 460 -3.33 13.44 7.18
N SER A 461 -2.02 13.25 7.27
CA SER A 461 -1.25 12.40 6.36
C SER A 461 -1.47 10.91 6.65
N LEU A 462 -1.72 10.15 5.59
CA LEU A 462 -1.76 8.69 5.61
C LEU A 462 -0.38 8.06 5.33
N THR A 463 0.59 8.86 4.86
CA THR A 463 1.93 8.41 4.47
C THR A 463 3.03 8.74 5.47
N CYS A 464 2.90 9.80 6.29
CA CYS A 464 3.96 10.28 7.19
C CYS A 464 4.49 9.21 8.16
N LEU A 465 3.63 8.30 8.62
CA LEU A 465 3.99 7.23 9.57
C LEU A 465 4.54 5.96 8.90
N ARG A 466 4.59 5.89 7.55
CA ARG A 466 5.16 4.74 6.80
C ARG A 466 6.70 4.73 6.75
N PRO A 467 7.42 5.84 6.47
CA PRO A 467 8.89 5.85 6.48
C PRO A 467 9.47 5.87 7.91
N SER A 468 10.74 5.50 8.03
CA SER A 468 11.52 5.69 9.26
C SER A 468 11.73 7.17 9.57
N ILE A 469 11.97 7.53 10.84
CA ILE A 469 12.06 8.93 11.29
C ILE A 469 13.14 9.73 10.52
N ASN A 470 14.29 9.12 10.23
CA ASN A 470 15.39 9.72 9.46
C ASN A 470 15.10 9.86 7.94
N GLN A 471 13.94 9.39 7.48
CA GLN A 471 13.51 9.42 6.08
C GLN A 471 12.18 10.18 5.89
N ARG A 472 11.54 10.61 6.98
CA ARG A 472 10.31 11.39 6.99
C ARG A 472 10.59 12.82 6.52
N MET A 473 10.00 13.19 5.38
CA MET A 473 10.03 14.56 4.84
C MET A 473 8.72 15.32 5.12
N GLU A 474 7.67 14.61 5.54
CA GLU A 474 6.39 15.17 5.96
C GLU A 474 6.48 15.55 7.44
N ASN A 475 6.33 16.83 7.78
CA ASN A 475 6.43 17.29 9.17
C ASN A 475 5.13 17.92 9.70
N THR A 476 4.37 18.63 8.87
CA THR A 476 3.22 19.44 9.32
C THR A 476 1.98 18.60 9.68
N TYR A 477 1.61 17.62 8.85
CA TYR A 477 0.33 16.90 8.96
C TYR A 477 0.48 15.44 9.42
N CYS A 478 1.41 15.19 10.35
CA CYS A 478 1.63 13.85 10.91
C CYS A 478 0.70 13.56 12.10
N SER A 479 0.34 14.62 12.82
CA SER A 479 -0.84 14.75 13.66
C SER A 479 -2.06 15.14 12.81
N GLU A 480 -3.26 15.05 13.39
CA GLU A 480 -4.47 15.64 12.82
C GLU A 480 -4.48 17.14 13.13
N GLU A 481 -4.16 17.96 12.13
CA GLU A 481 -4.08 19.42 12.29
C GLU A 481 -5.40 20.09 11.85
N ASN A 482 -5.80 21.12 12.60
CA ASN A 482 -7.04 21.85 12.41
C ASN A 482 -6.79 23.24 11.80
N ILE A 483 -7.27 23.44 10.58
CA ILE A 483 -7.08 24.65 9.76
C ILE A 483 -8.41 25.40 9.65
N THR A 484 -8.39 26.73 9.80
CA THR A 484 -9.58 27.60 9.67
C THR A 484 -9.66 28.34 8.32
N SER A 485 -8.63 28.24 7.47
CA SER A 485 -8.59 28.79 6.12
C SER A 485 -8.92 27.74 5.05
N ASP A 486 -9.64 28.16 4.02
CA ASP A 486 -10.02 27.31 2.86
C ASP A 486 -8.82 26.78 2.05
N ILE A 487 -7.62 27.30 2.29
CA ILE A 487 -6.37 26.86 1.64
C ILE A 487 -5.53 26.05 2.63
N ILE A 488 -5.17 24.84 2.21
CA ILE A 488 -4.17 23.98 2.85
C ILE A 488 -2.83 24.27 2.16
N SER A 489 -1.79 24.57 2.94
CA SER A 489 -0.43 24.80 2.43
C SER A 489 0.53 23.70 2.92
N SER A 490 1.82 23.77 2.56
CA SER A 490 2.85 22.86 3.10
C SER A 490 2.60 21.35 2.84
N LEU A 491 1.83 21.01 1.81
CA LEU A 491 1.64 19.64 1.35
C LEU A 491 2.93 19.11 0.71
N THR A 492 3.22 17.83 0.92
CA THR A 492 4.45 17.19 0.41
C THR A 492 4.16 16.40 -0.88
N PRO A 493 4.85 16.67 -2.00
CA PRO A 493 4.81 15.84 -3.20
C PRO A 493 5.00 14.34 -2.91
N GLY A 494 4.12 13.51 -3.46
CA GLY A 494 4.12 12.06 -3.27
C GLY A 494 3.48 11.54 -1.98
N ALA A 495 2.98 12.43 -1.11
CA ALA A 495 2.21 12.05 0.07
C ALA A 495 0.71 11.89 -0.25
N GLN A 496 -0.01 11.19 0.63
CA GLN A 496 -1.46 11.01 0.56
C GLN A 496 -2.10 11.59 1.84
N TYR A 497 -3.05 12.51 1.68
CA TYR A 497 -3.71 13.21 2.78
C TYR A 497 -5.21 12.91 2.83
N ARG A 498 -5.74 12.77 4.04
CA ARG A 498 -7.17 12.74 4.35
C ARG A 498 -7.60 14.12 4.82
N VAL A 499 -8.60 14.70 4.15
CA VAL A 499 -9.20 15.99 4.48
C VAL A 499 -10.65 15.79 4.92
N VAL A 500 -11.04 16.42 6.03
CA VAL A 500 -12.41 16.42 6.56
C VAL A 500 -12.81 17.85 6.90
N VAL A 501 -14.03 18.23 6.55
CA VAL A 501 -14.57 19.56 6.88
C VAL A 501 -15.67 19.44 7.92
N TYR A 502 -15.74 20.43 8.81
CA TYR A 502 -16.79 20.65 9.78
C TYR A 502 -17.31 22.09 9.66
N HIS A 503 -18.59 22.31 9.98
CA HIS A 503 -19.11 23.65 10.25
C HIS A 503 -18.88 24.01 11.72
N THR A 504 -18.59 25.28 12.01
CA THR A 504 -18.42 25.78 13.38
C THR A 504 -19.39 26.90 13.72
N ASN A 505 -19.87 26.88 14.96
CA ASN A 505 -20.79 27.88 15.50
C ASN A 505 -20.32 28.27 16.91
N GLY A 506 -19.45 29.28 16.97
CA GLY A 506 -18.66 29.54 18.18
C GLY A 506 -17.73 28.35 18.48
N PRO A 507 -17.70 27.83 19.73
CA PRO A 507 -16.89 26.66 20.07
C PRO A 507 -17.49 25.32 19.61
N LEU A 508 -18.72 25.31 19.08
CA LEU A 508 -19.42 24.08 18.71
C LEU A 508 -19.08 23.65 17.27
N VAL A 509 -18.92 22.34 17.08
CA VAL A 509 -18.50 21.71 15.83
C VAL A 509 -19.60 20.75 15.33
N SER A 510 -19.81 20.71 14.01
CA SER A 510 -20.75 19.80 13.35
C SER A 510 -20.31 18.33 13.39
N PRO A 511 -21.17 17.37 12.98
CA PRO A 511 -20.69 16.09 12.48
C PRO A 511 -19.75 16.29 11.27
N PRO A 512 -18.75 15.41 11.06
CA PRO A 512 -17.81 15.51 9.95
C PRO A 512 -18.46 15.35 8.57
N SER A 513 -17.85 15.99 7.57
CA SER A 513 -18.08 15.66 6.16
C SER A 513 -17.70 14.21 5.85
N GLU A 514 -18.07 13.73 4.67
CA GLU A 514 -17.39 12.56 4.11
C GLU A 514 -15.92 12.90 3.85
N PRO A 515 -14.98 11.97 4.14
CA PRO A 515 -13.55 12.24 4.04
C PRO A 515 -13.10 12.23 2.58
N VAL A 516 -12.43 13.29 2.15
CA VAL A 516 -11.78 13.36 0.84
C VAL A 516 -10.33 12.91 1.01
N ILE A 517 -9.91 11.90 0.24
CA ILE A 517 -8.50 11.52 0.13
C ILE A 517 -7.92 12.21 -1.10
N ILE A 518 -6.78 12.88 -0.92
CA ILE A 518 -6.01 13.49 -2.01
C ILE A 518 -4.61 12.86 -2.08
N ASP A 519 -4.19 12.54 -3.29
CA ASP A 519 -2.82 12.12 -3.59
C ASP A 519 -2.08 13.31 -4.22
N ILE A 520 -0.94 13.69 -3.66
CA ILE A 520 -0.10 14.74 -4.26
C ILE A 520 0.84 14.08 -5.27
N GLU A 521 0.84 14.56 -6.52
CA GLU A 521 1.69 13.99 -7.57
C GLU A 521 3.17 14.02 -7.13
N PRO A 522 3.88 12.88 -7.11
CA PRO A 522 5.30 12.84 -6.76
C PRO A 522 6.13 13.60 -7.79
N THR A 523 7.28 14.15 -7.37
CA THR A 523 8.26 14.70 -8.32
C THR A 523 9.32 13.66 -8.68
N GLY A 524 9.79 13.68 -9.92
CA GLY A 524 10.83 12.78 -10.41
C GLY A 524 12.23 13.13 -9.89
N VAL A 525 13.19 12.22 -10.12
CA VAL A 525 14.60 12.47 -9.79
C VAL A 525 15.22 13.55 -10.69
N ARG A 526 16.23 14.23 -10.17
CA ARG A 526 17.02 15.25 -10.88
C ARG A 526 18.39 14.71 -11.26
N ASP A 527 19.01 15.33 -12.25
CA ASP A 527 20.42 15.17 -12.62
C ASP A 527 20.87 13.70 -12.77
N LEU A 528 20.07 12.92 -13.52
CA LEU A 528 20.38 11.52 -13.84
C LEU A 528 21.54 11.46 -14.86
N VAL A 529 22.73 11.12 -14.39
CA VAL A 529 23.97 11.06 -15.17
C VAL A 529 24.48 9.62 -15.29
N VAL A 530 25.06 9.29 -16.45
CA VAL A 530 25.71 8.01 -16.74
C VAL A 530 27.23 8.18 -16.76
N TYR A 531 27.93 7.38 -15.97
CA TYR A 531 29.39 7.28 -15.95
C TYR A 531 29.85 5.93 -16.54
N PRO A 532 30.59 5.90 -17.65
CA PRO A 532 31.09 4.65 -18.22
C PRO A 532 32.19 4.02 -17.36
N LEU A 533 32.09 2.71 -17.09
CA LEU A 533 33.17 1.94 -16.43
C LEU A 533 33.86 0.97 -17.40
N SER A 534 33.09 0.28 -18.24
CA SER A 534 33.60 -0.74 -19.18
C SER A 534 32.65 -0.90 -20.37
N PRO A 535 33.00 -1.73 -21.38
CA PRO A 535 32.08 -2.11 -22.46
C PRO A 535 30.76 -2.75 -21.98
N SER A 536 30.72 -3.29 -20.76
CA SER A 536 29.58 -4.03 -20.19
C SER A 536 29.04 -3.46 -18.87
N ALA A 537 29.57 -2.31 -18.39
CA ALA A 537 29.15 -1.73 -17.12
C ALA A 537 29.20 -0.20 -17.09
N VAL A 538 28.24 0.40 -16.37
CA VAL A 538 28.15 1.85 -16.10
C VAL A 538 27.78 2.08 -14.64
N ILE A 539 28.00 3.30 -14.13
CA ILE A 539 27.35 3.80 -12.92
C ILE A 539 26.31 4.84 -13.36
N LEU A 540 25.09 4.69 -12.83
CA LEU A 540 24.08 5.73 -12.86
C LEU A 540 24.13 6.47 -11.52
N SER A 541 24.00 7.80 -11.55
CA SER A 541 23.84 8.62 -10.35
C SER A 541 22.76 9.67 -10.57
N TRP A 542 22.00 10.01 -9.52
CA TRP A 542 20.90 10.98 -9.57
C TRP A 542 20.67 11.62 -8.20
N GLN A 543 19.95 12.74 -8.20
CA GLN A 543 19.57 13.48 -7.00
C GLN A 543 18.07 13.39 -6.72
N ARG A 544 17.71 13.24 -5.45
CA ARG A 544 16.34 13.32 -4.94
C ARG A 544 15.98 14.79 -4.66
N PRO A 545 14.79 15.30 -5.04
CA PRO A 545 14.32 16.58 -4.54
C PRO A 545 14.04 16.50 -3.02
N TYR A 546 14.39 17.55 -2.26
CA TYR A 546 14.40 17.50 -0.79
C TYR A 546 13.04 17.14 -0.16
N ASN A 547 11.98 17.87 -0.49
CA ASN A 547 10.68 17.73 0.15
C ASN A 547 9.77 16.77 -0.65
N VAL A 548 10.05 15.45 -0.59
CA VAL A 548 9.28 14.42 -1.31
C VAL A 548 9.06 13.19 -0.46
N ALA A 549 7.80 12.74 -0.33
CA ALA A 549 7.44 11.49 0.30
C ALA A 549 7.49 10.35 -0.74
N PHE A 550 8.33 9.34 -0.50
CA PHE A 550 8.47 8.20 -1.40
C PHE A 550 8.93 6.93 -0.67
N ARG A 551 8.69 5.78 -1.30
CA ARG A 551 8.93 4.43 -0.79
C ARG A 551 10.20 3.79 -1.35
N LYS A 552 10.40 3.91 -2.66
CA LYS A 552 11.51 3.28 -3.39
C LYS A 552 11.76 3.97 -4.73
N TYR A 553 12.98 3.83 -5.24
CA TYR A 553 13.27 4.03 -6.66
C TYR A 553 13.09 2.72 -7.43
N ILE A 554 12.60 2.80 -8.67
CA ILE A 554 12.68 1.69 -9.62
C ILE A 554 13.58 2.13 -10.79
N LEU A 555 14.68 1.41 -10.98
CA LEU A 555 15.58 1.54 -12.12
C LEU A 555 15.13 0.60 -13.23
N GLN A 556 14.81 1.16 -14.39
CA GLN A 556 14.41 0.44 -15.59
C GLN A 556 15.41 0.67 -16.74
N THR A 557 15.58 -0.35 -17.56
CA THR A 557 16.38 -0.35 -18.79
C THR A 557 15.47 -0.54 -19.99
N PHE A 558 15.81 0.11 -21.11
CA PHE A 558 15.20 -0.12 -22.41
C PHE A 558 16.32 -0.26 -23.45
N PHE A 559 16.33 -1.39 -24.12
CA PHE A 559 17.27 -1.74 -25.19
C PHE A 559 16.60 -2.76 -26.13
N PHE A 560 17.13 -2.94 -27.33
CA PHE A 560 16.73 -4.06 -28.17
C PHE A 560 17.38 -5.34 -27.66
N ASN A 561 16.57 -6.32 -27.23
CA ASN A 561 17.04 -7.62 -26.78
C ASN A 561 17.04 -8.60 -27.98
N SER A 562 18.23 -9.07 -28.38
CA SER A 562 18.40 -9.99 -29.51
C SER A 562 17.81 -11.38 -29.28
N ALA A 563 17.74 -11.87 -28.03
CA ALA A 563 17.22 -13.19 -27.70
C ALA A 563 15.67 -13.24 -27.76
N THR A 564 14.99 -12.13 -27.46
CA THR A 564 13.52 -12.03 -27.53
C THR A 564 13.01 -11.25 -28.74
N GLN A 565 13.91 -10.62 -29.52
CA GLN A 565 13.61 -9.75 -30.67
C GLN A 565 12.67 -8.58 -30.33
N THR A 566 12.70 -8.08 -29.09
CA THR A 566 11.82 -7.00 -28.60
C THR A 566 12.62 -5.88 -27.93
N SER A 567 12.09 -4.65 -28.01
CA SER A 567 12.55 -3.52 -27.21
C SER A 567 11.41 -3.03 -26.30
N GLN A 568 11.55 -3.26 -25.00
CA GLN A 568 10.57 -2.87 -23.98
C GLN A 568 11.29 -2.40 -22.71
N TRP A 569 10.59 -1.68 -21.84
CA TRP A 569 11.11 -1.30 -20.53
C TRP A 569 11.11 -2.50 -19.59
N SER A 570 12.27 -2.86 -19.06
CA SER A 570 12.45 -3.91 -18.04
C SER A 570 13.00 -3.30 -16.75
N THR A 571 12.40 -3.63 -15.60
CA THR A 571 12.98 -3.29 -14.30
C THR A 571 14.28 -4.07 -14.09
N TYR A 572 15.37 -3.36 -13.84
CA TYR A 572 16.69 -3.92 -13.53
C TYR A 572 16.93 -3.99 -12.02
N TYR A 573 16.47 -2.99 -11.26
CA TYR A 573 16.64 -2.95 -9.82
C TYR A 573 15.53 -2.15 -9.11
N GLU A 574 15.23 -2.53 -7.87
CA GLU A 574 14.40 -1.73 -6.94
C GLU A 574 15.23 -1.33 -5.73
N ILE A 575 15.20 -0.05 -5.37
CA ILE A 575 16.08 0.53 -4.35
C ILE A 575 15.18 1.17 -3.29
N ALA A 576 15.19 0.65 -2.06
CA ALA A 576 14.42 1.25 -0.97
C ALA A 576 14.80 2.73 -0.74
N ALA A 577 13.88 3.53 -0.22
CA ALA A 577 14.18 4.90 0.15
C ALA A 577 15.37 4.97 1.13
N THR A 578 16.26 5.94 0.90
CA THR A 578 17.45 6.22 1.72
C THR A 578 17.39 7.65 2.23
N ALA A 579 18.08 7.95 3.33
CA ALA A 579 18.17 9.32 3.85
C ALA A 579 19.00 10.23 2.93
N SER A 580 19.96 9.66 2.19
CA SER A 580 20.81 10.39 1.23
C SER A 580 19.99 11.12 0.17
N VAL A 581 20.45 12.32 -0.20
CA VAL A 581 19.92 13.09 -1.33
C VAL A 581 20.45 12.54 -2.65
N ILE A 582 21.71 12.09 -2.69
CA ILE A 582 22.35 11.51 -3.86
C ILE A 582 22.29 9.98 -3.78
N ALA A 583 21.87 9.34 -4.86
CA ALA A 583 21.92 7.88 -4.99
C ALA A 583 22.72 7.50 -6.24
N SER A 584 23.38 6.35 -6.20
CA SER A 584 24.05 5.77 -7.37
C SER A 584 23.93 4.26 -7.39
N VAL A 585 23.92 3.68 -8.59
CA VAL A 585 23.87 2.23 -8.84
C VAL A 585 24.79 1.87 -9.98
N ARG A 586 25.58 0.82 -9.77
CA ARG A 586 26.36 0.16 -10.82
C ARG A 586 25.45 -0.80 -11.58
N VAL A 587 25.33 -0.61 -12.89
CA VAL A 587 24.67 -1.54 -13.81
C VAL A 587 25.75 -2.36 -14.52
N THR A 588 25.57 -3.67 -14.56
CA THR A 588 26.47 -4.65 -15.19
C THR A 588 25.76 -5.42 -16.31
N ASP A 589 26.49 -6.33 -16.96
CA ASP A 589 25.95 -7.30 -17.91
C ASP A 589 25.29 -6.66 -19.14
N LEU A 590 25.75 -5.46 -19.49
CA LEU A 590 25.36 -4.73 -20.68
C LEU A 590 26.09 -5.28 -21.93
N LEU A 591 25.41 -5.26 -23.07
CA LEU A 591 26.00 -5.62 -24.36
C LEU A 591 26.97 -4.53 -24.83
N PRO A 592 28.16 -4.87 -25.37
CA PRO A 592 29.12 -3.89 -25.89
C PRO A 592 28.64 -3.28 -27.22
N ALA A 593 29.03 -2.03 -27.48
CA ALA A 593 28.60 -1.25 -28.65
C ALA A 593 27.07 -1.30 -28.89
N TRP A 594 26.28 -1.10 -27.83
CA TRP A 594 24.82 -1.21 -27.85
C TRP A 594 24.16 0.05 -27.29
N PHE A 595 22.92 0.31 -27.70
CA PHE A 595 22.15 1.47 -27.26
C PHE A 595 21.25 1.09 -26.08
N TYR A 596 21.34 1.85 -24.99
CA TYR A 596 20.52 1.72 -23.78
C TYR A 596 19.89 3.06 -23.42
N ASN A 597 18.59 3.05 -23.13
CA ASN A 597 17.94 4.09 -22.33
C ASN A 597 17.80 3.59 -20.90
N PHE A 598 18.18 4.42 -19.93
CA PHE A 598 17.97 4.19 -18.51
C PHE A 598 16.88 5.13 -18.00
N ARG A 599 16.04 4.64 -17.09
CA ARG A 599 14.98 5.41 -16.43
C ARG A 599 15.02 5.16 -14.92
N VAL A 600 14.93 6.21 -14.13
CA VAL A 600 14.77 6.10 -12.67
C VAL A 600 13.45 6.75 -12.26
N THR A 601 12.51 5.96 -11.75
CA THR A 601 11.23 6.46 -11.22
C THR A 601 11.22 6.44 -9.70
N MET A 602 10.53 7.39 -9.09
CA MET A 602 10.19 7.37 -7.67
C MET A 602 8.76 6.84 -7.50
N VAL A 603 8.56 5.94 -6.54
CA VAL A 603 7.25 5.34 -6.21
C VAL A 603 6.84 5.74 -4.80
N THR A 604 5.58 6.12 -4.60
CA THR A 604 5.06 6.65 -3.33
C THR A 604 4.66 5.58 -2.31
N TRP A 605 4.19 6.04 -1.14
CA TRP A 605 3.58 5.22 -0.09
C TRP A 605 2.04 5.20 -0.14
N GLY A 606 1.41 5.93 -1.07
CA GLY A 606 -0.04 5.95 -1.23
C GLY A 606 -0.58 4.57 -1.65
N ASP A 607 -1.86 4.35 -1.36
CA ASP A 607 -2.62 3.19 -1.80
C ASP A 607 -3.78 3.69 -2.70
N PRO A 608 -3.72 3.54 -4.05
CA PRO A 608 -2.68 2.86 -4.83
C PRO A 608 -1.36 3.65 -4.97
N PRO A 609 -0.22 2.98 -5.18
CA PRO A 609 1.08 3.64 -5.27
C PRO A 609 1.25 4.40 -6.59
N LEU A 610 1.43 5.71 -6.49
CA LEU A 610 1.75 6.58 -7.62
C LEU A 610 3.26 6.55 -7.95
N SER A 611 3.58 6.85 -9.21
CA SER A 611 4.93 7.15 -9.68
C SER A 611 4.88 8.22 -10.75
N CYS A 612 5.88 9.11 -10.79
CA CYS A 612 5.90 10.23 -11.72
C CYS A 612 6.85 10.01 -12.90
N CYS A 613 6.33 10.41 -14.06
CA CYS A 613 7.02 11.06 -15.18
C CYS A 613 8.09 10.28 -15.94
N ASP A 614 8.08 10.46 -17.27
CA ASP A 614 9.07 9.89 -18.20
C ASP A 614 10.36 10.75 -18.30
N ALA A 615 10.36 11.93 -17.67
CA ALA A 615 11.42 12.94 -17.79
C ALA A 615 12.77 12.51 -17.19
N SER A 616 12.78 11.59 -16.23
CA SER A 616 14.00 11.04 -15.62
C SER A 616 14.58 9.89 -16.45
N THR A 617 14.82 10.16 -17.74
CA THR A 617 15.41 9.23 -18.71
C THR A 617 16.74 9.75 -19.26
N VAL A 618 17.68 8.84 -19.51
CA VAL A 618 18.99 9.17 -20.11
C VAL A 618 19.42 8.08 -21.10
N SER A 619 19.88 8.51 -22.29
CA SER A 619 20.34 7.63 -23.36
C SER A 619 21.86 7.48 -23.36
N PHE A 620 22.37 6.26 -23.50
CA PHE A 620 23.80 5.97 -23.54
C PHE A 620 24.14 4.86 -24.55
N VAL A 621 25.34 4.92 -25.12
CA VAL A 621 25.89 3.87 -25.99
C VAL A 621 27.11 3.28 -25.31
N THR A 622 27.07 1.97 -25.03
CA THR A 622 28.19 1.26 -24.39
C THR A 622 29.43 1.26 -25.28
N ALA A 623 30.61 1.27 -24.65
CA ALA A 623 31.87 1.15 -25.38
C ALA A 623 31.93 -0.20 -26.14
N PRO A 624 32.62 -0.26 -27.29
CA PRO A 624 32.88 -1.54 -27.93
C PRO A 624 33.87 -2.36 -27.10
N GLU A 625 33.80 -3.68 -27.23
CA GLU A 625 34.85 -4.57 -26.72
C GLU A 625 36.18 -4.37 -27.47
N ALA A 626 37.30 -4.82 -26.89
CA ALA A 626 38.60 -4.82 -27.56
C ALA A 626 38.67 -6.03 -28.53
N PRO A 627 38.85 -5.83 -29.85
CA PRO A 627 38.98 -6.95 -30.79
C PRO A 627 40.30 -7.69 -30.59
N HIS A 628 40.33 -8.98 -30.92
CA HIS A 628 41.51 -9.84 -30.73
C HIS A 628 42.14 -10.21 -32.08
N ILE A 629 43.44 -9.91 -32.26
CA ILE A 629 44.17 -10.23 -33.51
C ILE A 629 44.47 -11.74 -33.54
N SER A 630 43.89 -12.43 -34.52
CA SER A 630 43.86 -13.90 -34.62
C SER A 630 44.95 -14.48 -35.52
N SER A 631 45.32 -13.77 -36.59
CA SER A 631 46.38 -14.16 -37.52
C SER A 631 46.92 -12.95 -38.28
N VAL A 632 48.22 -13.01 -38.61
CA VAL A 632 48.98 -11.98 -39.30
C VAL A 632 49.90 -12.65 -40.31
N ASP A 633 49.59 -12.55 -41.59
CA ASP A 633 50.39 -13.11 -42.68
C ASP A 633 51.07 -11.98 -43.45
N TYR A 634 52.35 -12.10 -43.84
CA TYR A 634 53.01 -11.12 -44.71
C TYR A 634 53.48 -11.78 -46.01
N ALA A 635 53.05 -11.23 -47.15
CA ALA A 635 53.42 -11.73 -48.47
C ALA A 635 53.43 -10.60 -49.51
N HIS A 636 54.43 -10.61 -50.41
CA HIS A 636 54.50 -9.70 -51.57
C HIS A 636 54.34 -8.20 -51.24
N GLY A 637 54.96 -7.72 -50.14
CA GLY A 637 54.86 -6.31 -49.71
C GLY A 637 53.56 -5.95 -48.97
N THR A 638 52.66 -6.92 -48.74
CA THR A 638 51.35 -6.71 -48.12
C THR A 638 51.20 -7.56 -46.86
N LEU A 639 50.77 -6.92 -45.78
CA LEU A 639 50.39 -7.55 -44.53
C LEU A 639 48.89 -7.83 -44.52
N PHE A 640 48.49 -9.09 -44.32
CA PHE A 640 47.11 -9.51 -44.14
C PHE A 640 46.85 -9.78 -42.65
N VAL A 641 45.86 -9.10 -42.09
CA VAL A 641 45.50 -9.21 -40.67
C VAL A 641 44.05 -9.68 -40.56
N ARG A 642 43.79 -10.65 -39.67
CA ARG A 642 42.43 -11.10 -39.32
C ARG A 642 42.22 -11.00 -37.81
N TRP A 643 41.03 -10.60 -37.38
CA TRP A 643 40.68 -10.49 -35.97
C TRP A 643 39.35 -11.18 -35.65
N THR A 644 39.07 -11.32 -34.36
CA THR A 644 37.77 -11.71 -33.80
C THR A 644 37.27 -10.59 -32.88
N TYR A 645 35.98 -10.61 -32.55
CA TYR A 645 35.32 -9.65 -31.66
C TYR A 645 34.12 -10.34 -31.02
N GLY A 646 34.05 -10.35 -29.69
CA GLY A 646 33.14 -11.19 -28.93
C GLY A 646 33.15 -12.66 -29.39
N ASP A 647 32.02 -13.33 -29.22
CA ASP A 647 31.82 -14.70 -29.67
C ASP A 647 31.64 -14.83 -31.20
N LEU A 648 31.89 -16.04 -31.71
CA LEU A 648 31.75 -16.44 -33.13
C LEU A 648 30.34 -16.23 -33.72
N PHE A 649 29.34 -15.96 -32.89
CA PHE A 649 27.94 -15.73 -33.27
C PHE A 649 27.44 -14.32 -32.92
N THR A 650 28.32 -13.35 -32.66
CA THR A 650 27.92 -11.97 -32.34
C THR A 650 27.25 -11.28 -33.53
N ASP A 651 25.92 -11.17 -33.49
CA ASP A 651 25.16 -10.43 -34.49
C ASP A 651 25.36 -8.91 -34.32
N LEU A 652 26.14 -8.33 -35.24
CA LEU A 652 26.38 -6.89 -35.28
C LEU A 652 25.20 -6.11 -35.90
N SER A 653 24.13 -6.75 -36.37
CA SER A 653 23.03 -6.08 -37.11
C SER A 653 22.44 -4.90 -36.32
N HIS A 654 22.09 -5.13 -35.05
CA HIS A 654 21.53 -4.11 -34.15
C HIS A 654 22.58 -3.33 -33.31
N SER A 655 23.87 -3.64 -33.48
CA SER A 655 24.96 -2.94 -32.79
C SER A 655 25.18 -1.52 -33.34
N ARG A 656 25.64 -0.62 -32.47
CA ARG A 656 26.13 0.75 -32.77
C ARG A 656 27.59 0.78 -33.24
N MET A 657 28.17 -0.38 -33.51
CA MET A 657 29.47 -0.51 -34.17
C MET A 657 29.43 0.07 -35.60
N LEU A 658 30.39 0.94 -35.93
CA LEU A 658 30.48 1.62 -37.23
C LEU A 658 31.52 0.98 -38.16
N HIS A 659 32.78 0.90 -37.71
CA HIS A 659 33.92 0.43 -38.50
C HIS A 659 35.07 -0.07 -37.60
N TRP A 660 35.94 -0.90 -38.15
CA TRP A 660 37.24 -1.21 -37.56
C TRP A 660 38.29 -0.27 -38.14
N GLN A 661 39.29 0.12 -37.34
CA GLN A 661 40.49 0.81 -37.84
C GLN A 661 41.72 -0.07 -37.55
N LEU A 662 42.33 -0.63 -38.60
CA LEU A 662 43.61 -1.33 -38.50
C LEU A 662 44.73 -0.29 -38.57
N THR A 663 45.60 -0.25 -37.58
CA THR A 663 46.77 0.65 -37.52
C THR A 663 48.06 -0.13 -37.31
N ALA A 664 49.08 0.17 -38.11
CA ALA A 664 50.44 -0.31 -37.97
C ALA A 664 51.39 0.87 -37.72
N GLU A 665 52.17 0.80 -36.65
CA GLU A 665 53.14 1.83 -36.26
C GLU A 665 54.57 1.28 -36.30
N GLY A 666 55.33 1.68 -37.33
CA GLY A 666 56.72 1.29 -37.58
C GLY A 666 57.73 2.12 -36.79
N LYS A 667 58.85 1.49 -36.42
CA LYS A 667 59.84 2.04 -35.49
C LYS A 667 60.94 2.88 -36.16
N LYS A 668 61.30 2.59 -37.42
CA LYS A 668 62.36 3.30 -38.18
C LYS A 668 61.87 3.96 -39.46
N GLY A 669 60.82 3.44 -40.10
CA GLY A 669 60.36 3.89 -41.41
C GLY A 669 60.02 5.38 -41.48
N ALA A 670 60.35 6.01 -42.62
CA ALA A 670 60.18 7.46 -42.83
C ALA A 670 58.72 7.92 -42.61
N ARG A 671 57.74 7.12 -43.04
CA ARG A 671 56.37 7.18 -42.54
C ARG A 671 56.22 6.16 -41.42
N ARG A 672 55.93 6.62 -40.19
CA ARG A 672 55.77 5.75 -39.01
C ARG A 672 54.38 5.09 -38.94
N ARG A 673 53.30 5.84 -39.20
CA ARG A 673 51.92 5.31 -39.04
C ARG A 673 51.24 5.03 -40.37
N TYR A 674 50.70 3.82 -40.49
CA TYR A 674 49.86 3.34 -41.58
C TYR A 674 48.53 2.91 -40.98
N SER A 675 47.41 3.31 -41.57
CA SER A 675 46.08 2.96 -41.07
C SER A 675 45.08 2.80 -42.20
N ILE A 676 44.10 1.92 -42.01
CA ILE A 676 43.00 1.67 -42.93
C ILE A 676 41.72 1.39 -42.15
N ASP A 677 40.63 2.02 -42.59
CA ASP A 677 39.29 1.82 -42.04
C ASP A 677 38.54 0.74 -42.81
N VAL A 678 37.81 -0.10 -42.09
CA VAL A 678 37.28 -1.38 -42.57
C VAL A 678 35.82 -1.51 -42.14
N THR A 679 34.93 -1.84 -43.08
CA THR A 679 33.49 -2.00 -42.81
C THR A 679 33.22 -3.00 -41.68
N ARG A 680 32.29 -2.70 -40.76
CA ARG A 680 32.05 -3.54 -39.56
C ARG A 680 31.82 -5.03 -39.85
N ASN A 681 31.23 -5.38 -41.00
CA ASN A 681 30.95 -6.75 -41.42
C ASN A 681 32.21 -7.53 -41.91
N MET A 682 33.41 -6.94 -41.87
CA MET A 682 34.66 -7.60 -42.30
C MET A 682 35.71 -7.58 -41.19
N MET A 683 36.05 -8.75 -40.65
CA MET A 683 37.07 -8.93 -39.61
C MET A 683 38.45 -9.29 -40.21
N LYS A 684 38.74 -8.75 -41.40
CA LYS A 684 40.00 -8.96 -42.14
C LYS A 684 40.36 -7.71 -42.95
N ALA A 685 41.64 -7.41 -43.06
CA ALA A 685 42.15 -6.33 -43.93
C ALA A 685 43.57 -6.62 -44.42
N SER A 686 43.99 -5.85 -45.43
CA SER A 686 45.32 -5.89 -46.02
C SER A 686 45.95 -4.50 -46.00
N LEU A 687 47.20 -4.40 -45.55
CA LEU A 687 47.94 -3.14 -45.41
C LEU A 687 49.32 -3.26 -46.06
N THR A 688 49.64 -2.37 -46.99
CA THR A 688 50.97 -2.32 -47.63
C THR A 688 51.98 -1.69 -46.68
N LEU A 689 53.01 -2.45 -46.28
CA LEU A 689 54.01 -2.00 -45.31
C LEU A 689 55.43 -2.20 -45.86
N PRO A 690 56.34 -1.21 -45.73
CA PRO A 690 57.75 -1.38 -46.05
C PRO A 690 58.40 -2.57 -45.32
N PRO A 691 59.10 -3.49 -46.02
CA PRO A 691 59.84 -4.58 -45.38
C PRO A 691 60.97 -4.05 -44.48
N GLY A 692 61.51 -4.90 -43.60
CA GLY A 692 62.68 -4.60 -42.77
C GLY A 692 62.45 -3.76 -41.51
N ASP A 693 61.24 -3.26 -41.23
CA ASP A 693 60.92 -2.56 -39.97
C ASP A 693 60.15 -3.45 -38.98
N ILE A 694 60.11 -3.03 -37.72
CA ILE A 694 59.28 -3.60 -36.66
C ILE A 694 58.03 -2.75 -36.52
N TYR A 695 56.86 -3.36 -36.73
CA TYR A 695 55.55 -2.72 -36.65
C TYR A 695 54.79 -3.18 -35.41
N ASN A 696 54.24 -2.22 -34.67
CA ASN A 696 53.20 -2.48 -33.69
C ASN A 696 51.83 -2.45 -34.39
N LEU A 697 51.13 -3.59 -34.42
CA LEU A 697 49.80 -3.72 -35.03
C LEU A 697 48.71 -3.61 -33.98
N THR A 698 47.69 -2.80 -34.26
CA THR A 698 46.49 -2.65 -33.43
C THR A 698 45.25 -2.61 -34.30
N VAL A 699 44.16 -3.22 -33.82
CA VAL A 699 42.83 -3.09 -34.42
C VAL A 699 41.96 -2.35 -33.41
N SER A 700 41.35 -1.23 -33.83
CA SER A 700 40.42 -0.47 -33.01
C SER A 700 38.98 -0.71 -33.46
N ALA A 701 38.10 -1.05 -32.52
CA ALA A 701 36.66 -1.06 -32.71
C ALA A 701 36.08 0.34 -32.48
N CYS A 702 35.24 0.84 -33.39
CA CYS A 702 34.78 2.24 -33.38
C CYS A 702 33.26 2.35 -33.41
N THR A 703 32.71 3.13 -32.48
CA THR A 703 31.30 3.57 -32.42
C THR A 703 31.21 5.08 -32.70
N GLU A 704 30.01 5.66 -32.59
CA GLU A 704 29.76 7.10 -32.75
C GLU A 704 30.54 7.96 -31.72
N THR A 705 30.64 7.50 -30.47
CA THR A 705 31.17 8.26 -29.33
C THR A 705 32.45 7.69 -28.69
N SER A 706 32.76 6.42 -28.95
CA SER A 706 33.83 5.71 -28.24
C SER A 706 34.57 4.69 -29.13
N ARG A 707 35.80 4.40 -28.73
CA ARG A 707 36.72 3.48 -29.42
C ARG A 707 37.44 2.61 -28.39
N ASN A 708 37.60 1.33 -28.69
CA ASN A 708 38.40 0.40 -27.91
C ASN A 708 39.41 -0.31 -28.82
N THR A 709 40.56 -0.72 -28.31
CA THR A 709 41.70 -1.16 -29.14
C THR A 709 42.25 -2.50 -28.66
N SER A 710 42.63 -3.34 -29.61
CA SER A 710 43.25 -4.64 -29.36
C SER A 710 44.52 -4.52 -28.52
N ALA A 711 44.92 -5.63 -27.90
CA ALA A 711 46.31 -5.78 -27.47
C ALA A 711 47.27 -5.52 -28.65
N PRO A 712 48.43 -4.87 -28.41
CA PRO A 712 49.41 -4.58 -29.45
C PRO A 712 50.11 -5.87 -29.93
N HIS A 713 49.96 -6.21 -31.21
CA HIS A 713 50.64 -7.35 -31.82
C HIS A 713 51.87 -6.87 -32.59
N ILE A 714 53.06 -7.10 -32.04
CA ILE A 714 54.32 -6.71 -32.68
C ILE A 714 54.70 -7.73 -33.77
N ILE A 715 55.03 -7.25 -34.97
CA ILE A 715 55.65 -8.05 -36.03
C ILE A 715 56.95 -7.41 -36.50
N LYS A 716 57.98 -8.23 -36.73
CA LYS A 716 59.22 -7.83 -37.42
C LYS A 716 59.14 -8.32 -38.86
N LEU A 717 59.19 -7.42 -39.83
CA LEU A 717 59.29 -7.80 -41.24
C LEU A 717 60.76 -7.98 -41.61
N GLU A 718 61.05 -9.00 -42.42
CA GLU A 718 62.40 -9.20 -42.96
C GLU A 718 62.69 -8.15 -44.04
N PRO A 719 63.95 -7.69 -44.17
CA PRO A 719 64.32 -6.70 -45.20
C PRO A 719 64.29 -7.34 -46.60
N ALA A 720 63.93 -6.55 -47.62
CA ALA A 720 63.89 -7.04 -48.98
C ALA A 720 65.29 -7.15 -49.61
N PRO A 721 65.50 -8.08 -50.56
CA PRO A 721 66.72 -8.11 -51.38
C PRO A 721 66.87 -6.79 -52.16
N PRO A 722 68.10 -6.27 -52.35
CA PRO A 722 68.33 -5.06 -53.14
C PRO A 722 67.78 -5.18 -54.56
N LYS A 723 66.97 -4.21 -54.98
CA LYS A 723 66.43 -4.14 -56.35
C LYS A 723 67.46 -3.51 -57.30
N SER A 724 67.36 -3.85 -58.59
CA SER A 724 68.12 -3.20 -59.67
C SER A 724 69.64 -3.17 -59.41
N LEU A 725 70.22 -4.32 -59.07
CA LEU A 725 71.66 -4.47 -58.85
C LEU A 725 72.42 -4.40 -60.18
N TYR A 726 73.34 -3.44 -60.29
CA TYR A 726 74.18 -3.19 -61.46
C TYR A 726 75.67 -3.23 -61.11
N ALA A 727 76.50 -3.53 -62.11
CA ALA A 727 77.95 -3.43 -62.04
C ALA A 727 78.46 -2.39 -63.06
N LEU A 728 79.35 -1.52 -62.61
CA LEU A 728 79.89 -0.37 -63.32
C LEU A 728 81.41 -0.33 -63.15
N ASN A 729 82.10 0.36 -64.05
CA ASN A 729 83.53 0.70 -63.95
C ASN A 729 84.45 -0.48 -63.58
N ALA A 730 84.24 -1.64 -64.20
CA ALA A 730 85.09 -2.81 -64.01
C ALA A 730 86.50 -2.56 -64.57
N THR A 731 87.51 -2.70 -63.71
CA THR A 731 88.94 -2.65 -64.06
C THR A 731 89.56 -4.05 -63.99
N ASP A 732 90.88 -4.14 -64.03
CA ASP A 732 91.61 -5.39 -63.81
C ASP A 732 91.53 -5.87 -62.35
N THR A 733 91.31 -4.96 -61.41
CA THR A 733 91.49 -5.20 -59.97
C THR A 733 90.32 -4.70 -59.10
N ALA A 734 89.31 -4.04 -59.69
CA ALA A 734 88.13 -3.55 -58.97
C ALA A 734 86.85 -3.56 -59.82
N VAL A 735 85.69 -3.56 -59.17
CA VAL A 735 84.36 -3.34 -59.80
C VAL A 735 83.52 -2.46 -58.89
N THR A 736 82.80 -1.48 -59.43
CA THR A 736 81.79 -0.71 -58.69
C THR A 736 80.43 -1.38 -58.81
N LEU A 737 79.74 -1.57 -57.69
CA LEU A 737 78.37 -2.06 -57.60
C LEU A 737 77.43 -0.91 -57.21
N LEU A 738 76.23 -0.90 -57.79
CA LEU A 738 75.14 0.06 -57.54
C LEU A 738 73.84 -0.72 -57.39
N TRP A 739 72.97 -0.35 -56.45
CA TRP A 739 71.64 -0.94 -56.29
C TRP A 739 70.61 0.10 -55.82
N THR A 740 69.33 -0.30 -55.83
CA THR A 740 68.23 0.45 -55.22
C THR A 740 67.75 -0.26 -53.95
N GLU A 741 67.44 0.52 -52.92
CA GLU A 741 66.88 0.00 -51.66
C GLU A 741 65.39 -0.35 -51.79
N GLU A 742 64.93 -1.27 -50.94
CA GLU A 742 63.51 -1.55 -50.77
C GLU A 742 63.21 -1.80 -49.28
N GLY A 743 62.30 -1.01 -48.73
CA GLY A 743 61.95 -1.06 -47.30
C GLY A 743 62.92 -0.28 -46.42
N VAL A 744 63.09 -0.75 -45.18
CA VAL A 744 63.98 -0.19 -44.16
C VAL A 744 65.20 -1.09 -44.03
N VAL A 745 66.39 -0.52 -44.25
CA VAL A 745 67.68 -1.23 -44.21
C VAL A 745 68.65 -0.40 -43.36
N ASP A 746 69.40 -1.05 -42.46
CA ASP A 746 70.43 -0.39 -41.65
C ASP A 746 71.80 -0.38 -42.36
N PHE A 747 72.13 -1.48 -43.04
CA PHE A 747 73.36 -1.64 -43.80
C PHE A 747 73.24 -2.77 -44.85
N PHE A 748 74.12 -2.74 -45.85
CA PHE A 748 74.25 -3.79 -46.86
C PHE A 748 75.54 -4.59 -46.63
N GLN A 749 75.46 -5.91 -46.85
CA GLN A 749 76.56 -6.86 -46.77
C GLN A 749 76.93 -7.35 -48.18
N ILE A 750 78.19 -7.17 -48.58
CA ILE A 750 78.69 -7.51 -49.92
C ILE A 750 79.74 -8.63 -49.82
N VAL A 751 79.55 -9.70 -50.60
CA VAL A 751 80.50 -10.83 -50.70
C VAL A 751 80.68 -11.23 -52.16
N CYS A 752 81.90 -11.07 -52.69
CA CYS A 752 82.26 -11.53 -54.05
C CYS A 752 83.09 -12.82 -53.99
N ARG A 753 82.64 -13.87 -54.68
CA ARG A 753 83.29 -15.19 -54.74
C ARG A 753 83.68 -15.52 -56.19
N PRO A 754 84.90 -15.99 -56.48
CA PRO A 754 85.29 -16.33 -57.85
C PRO A 754 84.50 -17.56 -58.35
N LEU A 755 83.99 -17.49 -59.58
CA LEU A 755 83.19 -18.56 -60.20
C LEU A 755 84.02 -19.79 -60.60
N ARG A 756 85.34 -19.63 -60.76
CA ARG A 756 86.30 -20.71 -61.04
C ARG A 756 87.07 -21.04 -59.76
N VAL A 757 86.53 -21.97 -58.96
CA VAL A 757 87.17 -22.42 -57.70
C VAL A 757 88.16 -23.54 -57.99
N ASN A 758 89.46 -23.24 -57.88
CA ASN A 758 90.48 -24.28 -57.76
C ASN A 758 90.48 -24.81 -56.31
N ARG A 759 90.66 -26.13 -56.11
CA ARG A 759 90.30 -26.84 -54.86
C ARG A 759 90.95 -26.33 -53.56
N GLU A 760 92.04 -25.57 -53.66
CA GLU A 760 92.79 -25.04 -52.50
C GLU A 760 92.33 -23.64 -52.06
N SER A 761 91.55 -22.92 -52.88
CA SER A 761 91.18 -21.52 -52.66
C SER A 761 89.92 -21.31 -51.80
N LYS A 762 89.75 -22.09 -50.72
CA LYS A 762 88.55 -22.04 -49.85
C LYS A 762 88.53 -20.89 -48.82
N LYS A 763 89.35 -19.85 -48.98
CA LYS A 763 89.26 -18.62 -48.17
C LYS A 763 88.16 -17.72 -48.74
N VAL A 764 86.97 -17.77 -48.14
CA VAL A 764 85.94 -16.75 -48.34
C VAL A 764 86.48 -15.43 -47.81
N ARG A 765 86.51 -14.39 -48.64
CA ARG A 765 86.90 -13.03 -48.22
C ARG A 765 85.87 -12.50 -47.22
N GLU A 766 86.33 -11.78 -46.21
CA GLU A 766 85.45 -11.15 -45.22
C GLU A 766 84.39 -10.26 -45.89
N PRO A 767 83.15 -10.25 -45.37
CA PRO A 767 82.07 -9.47 -45.96
C PRO A 767 82.32 -7.98 -45.79
N LEU A 768 82.19 -7.23 -46.89
CA LEU A 768 82.25 -5.77 -46.85
C LEU A 768 80.88 -5.23 -46.39
N LEU A 769 80.89 -4.40 -45.35
CA LEU A 769 79.69 -3.74 -44.82
C LEU A 769 79.67 -2.28 -45.28
N THR A 770 78.49 -1.77 -45.65
CA THR A 770 78.28 -0.36 -46.01
C THR A 770 76.89 0.14 -45.61
N ALA A 771 76.74 1.46 -45.47
CA ALA A 771 75.44 2.14 -45.46
C ALA A 771 75.11 2.83 -46.82
N THR A 772 75.99 2.75 -47.83
CA THR A 772 75.81 3.39 -49.14
C THR A 772 75.30 2.43 -50.20
N HIS A 773 74.43 2.92 -51.09
CA HIS A 773 73.90 2.19 -52.26
C HIS A 773 74.89 1.97 -53.41
N VAL A 774 76.11 2.50 -53.26
CA VAL A 774 77.24 2.37 -54.20
C VAL A 774 78.49 1.95 -53.42
N VAL A 775 79.18 0.92 -53.91
CA VAL A 775 80.44 0.40 -53.32
C VAL A 775 81.39 -0.04 -54.41
N THR A 776 82.69 0.28 -54.28
CA THR A 776 83.73 -0.27 -55.16
C THR A 776 84.48 -1.40 -54.46
N VAL A 777 84.32 -2.62 -54.98
CA VAL A 777 84.99 -3.82 -54.48
C VAL A 777 86.36 -3.92 -55.14
N SER A 778 87.42 -3.56 -54.42
CA SER A 778 88.82 -3.56 -54.87
C SER A 778 89.59 -4.82 -54.43
N GLY A 779 90.73 -5.10 -55.06
CA GLY A 779 91.55 -6.29 -54.77
C GLY A 779 90.95 -7.58 -55.32
N LEU A 780 90.32 -7.50 -56.50
CA LEU A 780 89.91 -8.65 -57.30
C LEU A 780 91.07 -9.14 -58.17
N GLN A 781 91.07 -10.41 -58.57
CA GLN A 781 92.05 -10.94 -59.53
C GLN A 781 91.66 -10.54 -60.96
N PRO A 782 92.61 -10.13 -61.82
CA PRO A 782 92.35 -9.84 -63.23
C PRO A 782 91.82 -11.03 -64.04
N SER A 783 91.15 -10.74 -65.16
CA SER A 783 90.57 -11.73 -66.09
C SER A 783 89.68 -12.80 -65.42
N THR A 784 89.12 -12.50 -64.24
CA THR A 784 88.42 -13.47 -63.38
C THR A 784 86.97 -13.05 -63.21
N SER A 785 86.07 -14.02 -63.34
CA SER A 785 84.64 -13.79 -63.13
C SER A 785 84.25 -14.14 -61.70
N TYR A 786 83.57 -13.20 -61.05
CA TYR A 786 83.08 -13.28 -59.67
C TYR A 786 81.56 -13.28 -59.66
N ASN A 787 80.97 -14.04 -58.73
CA ASN A 787 79.59 -13.87 -58.32
C ASN A 787 79.59 -13.01 -57.05
N CYS A 788 79.04 -11.81 -57.14
CA CYS A 788 78.89 -10.88 -56.02
C CYS A 788 77.46 -10.93 -55.50
N THR A 789 77.30 -11.25 -54.21
CA THR A 789 76.04 -11.09 -53.48
C THR A 789 76.01 -9.77 -52.75
N VAL A 790 74.93 -9.01 -52.90
CA VAL A 790 74.57 -7.89 -52.01
C VAL A 790 73.34 -8.33 -51.21
N ILE A 791 73.38 -8.14 -49.89
CA ILE A 791 72.35 -8.60 -48.96
C ILE A 791 71.96 -7.44 -48.05
N SER A 792 70.66 -7.16 -47.92
CA SER A 792 70.15 -6.12 -47.02
C SER A 792 70.12 -6.63 -45.58
N SER A 793 70.48 -5.80 -44.62
CA SER A 793 70.39 -6.11 -43.18
C SER A 793 69.60 -5.05 -42.44
N SER A 794 68.68 -5.47 -41.57
CA SER A 794 67.94 -4.57 -40.68
C SER A 794 67.74 -5.21 -39.30
N TYR A 795 68.12 -4.47 -38.25
CA TYR A 795 68.24 -4.91 -36.86
C TYR A 795 69.14 -6.15 -36.67
N SER A 796 68.57 -7.32 -36.93
CA SER A 796 69.17 -8.64 -36.79
C SER A 796 68.62 -9.66 -37.81
N SER A 797 67.81 -9.20 -38.78
CA SER A 797 67.36 -10.01 -39.91
C SER A 797 68.11 -9.58 -41.17
N ILE A 798 68.34 -10.55 -42.04
CA ILE A 798 69.12 -10.42 -43.27
C ILE A 798 68.20 -10.87 -44.41
N SER A 799 68.24 -10.19 -45.56
CA SER A 799 67.39 -10.51 -46.71
C SER A 799 67.86 -11.77 -47.44
N ASP A 800 67.04 -12.23 -48.39
CA ASP A 800 67.58 -13.03 -49.49
C ASP A 800 68.73 -12.28 -50.21
N PRO A 801 69.76 -12.98 -50.69
CA PRO A 801 70.88 -12.37 -51.41
C PRO A 801 70.51 -12.00 -52.85
N ALA A 802 70.75 -10.75 -53.25
CA ALA A 802 70.74 -10.34 -54.65
C ALA A 802 72.10 -10.67 -55.29
N TYR A 803 72.09 -11.39 -56.42
CA TYR A 803 73.30 -11.87 -57.11
C TYR A 803 73.60 -11.06 -58.37
N ILE A 804 74.88 -10.78 -58.63
CA ILE A 804 75.37 -10.29 -59.93
C ILE A 804 76.70 -10.95 -60.30
N THR A 805 76.81 -11.40 -61.55
CA THR A 805 78.06 -11.91 -62.13
C THR A 805 78.84 -10.77 -62.75
N VAL A 806 80.08 -10.56 -62.29
CA VAL A 806 80.98 -9.50 -62.77
C VAL A 806 82.31 -10.10 -63.23
N SER A 807 82.94 -9.52 -64.25
CA SER A 807 84.23 -9.98 -64.77
C SER A 807 85.23 -8.83 -64.73
N THR A 808 86.37 -9.02 -64.09
CA THR A 808 87.49 -8.08 -64.18
C THR A 808 88.11 -8.11 -65.58
N THR A 809 88.63 -6.98 -66.04
CA THR A 809 89.34 -6.93 -67.32
C THR A 809 90.65 -7.70 -67.23
N VAL A 810 91.20 -8.09 -68.39
CA VAL A 810 92.58 -8.60 -68.46
C VAL A 810 93.54 -7.47 -68.05
N ILE A 811 94.68 -7.80 -67.43
CA ILE A 811 95.79 -6.84 -67.30
C ILE A 811 96.22 -6.49 -68.73
N PHE A 812 95.82 -5.32 -69.22
CA PHE A 812 96.30 -4.82 -70.52
C PHE A 812 97.72 -4.28 -70.33
N LEU A 813 98.67 -5.22 -70.21
CA LEU A 813 100.06 -4.96 -69.89
C LEU A 813 100.62 -4.00 -70.95
N GLN A 814 101.09 -2.83 -70.50
CA GLN A 814 101.49 -1.67 -71.31
C GLN A 814 102.85 -1.92 -72.03
N CYS A 815 102.97 -3.09 -72.68
CA CYS A 815 104.23 -3.77 -72.95
C CYS A 815 104.57 -3.86 -74.44
N ILE A 816 103.62 -3.58 -75.33
CA ILE A 816 103.86 -3.54 -76.79
C ILE A 816 104.62 -2.26 -77.19
N ILE A 817 104.44 -1.14 -76.46
CA ILE A 817 105.07 0.15 -76.79
C ILE A 817 106.52 0.23 -76.28
N LYS A 818 106.85 -0.34 -75.11
CA LYS A 818 108.24 -0.36 -74.60
C LYS A 818 109.19 -1.31 -75.34
N ALA A 819 108.66 -2.24 -76.15
CA ALA A 819 109.47 -3.09 -77.03
C ALA A 819 109.85 -2.42 -78.37
N PHE A 820 109.13 -1.36 -78.78
CA PHE A 820 109.28 -0.74 -80.10
C PHE A 820 110.20 0.50 -80.13
N LEU A 821 110.49 1.10 -78.98
CA LEU A 821 111.29 2.33 -78.88
C LEU A 821 112.80 2.10 -78.64
N THR A 822 113.23 0.87 -78.36
CA THR A 822 114.65 0.52 -78.17
C THR A 822 115.35 0.08 -79.47
N LYS A 823 114.75 0.37 -80.64
CA LYS A 823 115.23 -0.14 -81.94
C LYS A 823 115.20 0.84 -83.13
N ILE A 824 115.27 2.15 -82.88
CA ILE A 824 115.78 3.15 -83.84
C ILE A 824 116.63 4.19 -83.08
N ARG A 825 117.96 4.05 -83.11
CA ARG A 825 119.01 5.10 -83.08
C ARG A 825 120.41 4.48 -82.94
N VAL A 826 121.05 4.23 -84.08
CA VAL A 826 122.51 4.05 -84.23
C VAL A 826 122.89 4.73 -85.55
N HIS A 827 124.03 5.43 -85.56
CA HIS A 827 124.55 6.30 -86.65
C HIS A 827 123.70 7.56 -86.94
N ASN A 828 124.26 8.71 -87.30
CA ASN A 828 125.67 9.17 -87.32
C ASN A 828 125.70 10.72 -87.37
N PRO A 829 126.87 11.38 -87.24
CA PRO A 829 128.17 10.88 -86.78
C PRO A 829 128.52 11.30 -85.33
#